data_AF-A0AAW1GK74-F1
#
_entry.id   AF-A0AAW1GK74-F1
#
_cell.length_a   1.000
_cell.length_b   1.000
_cell.length_c   1.000
_cell.angle_alpha   90.00
_cell.angle_beta   90.00
_cell.angle_gamma   90.00
#
_symmetry.space_group_name_H-M   'P 1'
#
loop_
_entity.id
_entity.type
_entity.pdbx_description
1 polymer ?
#
loop_
_entity_poly.entity_id
_entity_poly.type
_entity_poly.pdbx_seq_one_letter_code
_entity_poly.pdbx_strand_id
1 'polypeptide(L)'
;MMGRSCFLFVIVLFQMFQSSLCVHAKELESLGFIRCKKHELEALLKFKQSFIEDPLNRLSSWVGDDCCQWHGVTCDNVTYNVVKLNLRSQPQYYYDSVCLPEYQVSLLSSGVSSALLELKLLTHLDLSGNDFSGSRLPEFIGSSRIPEFIGSMRQLRYLNLSSCGFYGRLPPQLGNLTNLVHLDLHIAYTCTDLALHSDDLGWASGLLKLQSLDMNGHDLFLAHDTLKVLNTLPALSALSLSHCKLHNSHLSEALLGNSSDSFFPTLQHLDLRWNGFEGPLPSVLKDMVSLRSLSLAGNHFNGSVPLWLRAMRRLEALDLSRNGFNYVEGGIMGIMGNPCNFKHLDLSDNSISQEDILEPSMSLSRCAAFELQYLALCNNNINGSLPSLLGQFTNLNYLDLSQNDLRGSVPASFVNLSALKYLDLLYNNLSGLIPDFIGQLIDIEHIDISSNSLQGSLPQHIACNLDWLLDLHNNLLTGTIPNWLGNLEYVQVIDLSSNMLSGAIFEGNNASSLFNIPSSLKVLDLGDNMLSGEIEIQFGKAPFWDARLEILSLRGNHFNGPIPSQICELPWLLVLELEGNRLTGHIPPCLGSMPFFNSYTGGVSGIRDTSLQIKEIVKGIVALSTGTEAGQSIIDLSSNNLVGTIPEELTNISALFALNLSFNHLTGHIPENIGNLGNVESLDLSNNHLSGTIPQSLSSISWISYLNLSNNNLHGPIPTGRQLQTLDNPSIYAGNSGLCGFPLPNNCTKPDPPPSLTNVNPGAGKDEVENEDKYENLWFILAVMSGVATGFWGVVGTLVIKRSWRESYFRYVEDVADRIYVPIKVRVNRFKKRFNKNS
;
A
#
# COMPACT_ATOMS: atom_id res chain seq x y z
N MET A 1 -40.73 -88.30 -16.15
CA MET A 1 -40.86 -86.99 -15.47
C MET A 1 -40.16 -87.07 -14.11
N MET A 2 -38.84 -86.83 -14.05
CA MET A 2 -38.10 -86.64 -12.77
C MET A 2 -36.70 -86.03 -12.96
N GLY A 3 -36.27 -85.71 -14.20
CA GLY A 3 -34.95 -85.13 -14.49
C GLY A 3 -34.94 -83.62 -14.76
N ARG A 4 -36.10 -82.96 -14.97
CA ARG A 4 -36.17 -81.51 -15.27
C ARG A 4 -36.41 -80.63 -14.04
N SER A 5 -36.97 -81.16 -12.96
CA SER A 5 -37.18 -80.40 -11.71
C SER A 5 -35.91 -80.27 -10.86
N CYS A 6 -34.94 -81.19 -11.00
CA CYS A 6 -33.70 -81.14 -10.21
C CYS A 6 -32.71 -80.07 -10.72
N PHE A 7 -32.64 -79.86 -12.04
CA PHE A 7 -31.70 -78.89 -12.63
C PHE A 7 -32.12 -77.42 -12.39
N LEU A 8 -33.43 -77.14 -12.40
CA LEU A 8 -33.96 -75.83 -12.03
C LEU A 8 -33.79 -75.53 -10.53
N PHE A 9 -33.87 -76.55 -9.67
CA PHE A 9 -33.67 -76.38 -8.23
C PHE A 9 -32.21 -76.06 -7.86
N VAL A 10 -31.24 -76.64 -8.58
CA VAL A 10 -29.81 -76.36 -8.37
C VAL A 10 -29.43 -74.95 -8.86
N ILE A 11 -30.01 -74.47 -9.97
CA ILE A 11 -29.75 -73.10 -10.47
C ILE A 11 -30.35 -72.04 -9.53
N VAL A 12 -31.55 -72.27 -9.00
CA VAL A 12 -32.18 -71.36 -8.03
C VAL A 12 -31.41 -71.33 -6.72
N LEU A 13 -30.90 -72.47 -6.24
CA LEU A 13 -30.04 -72.52 -5.04
C LEU A 13 -28.69 -71.83 -5.25
N PHE A 14 -28.09 -71.92 -6.45
CA PHE A 14 -26.82 -71.24 -6.75
C PHE A 14 -27.00 -69.72 -6.90
N GLN A 15 -28.12 -69.26 -7.46
CA GLN A 15 -28.46 -67.83 -7.50
C GLN A 15 -28.83 -67.27 -6.12
N MET A 16 -29.46 -68.07 -5.24
CA MET A 16 -29.71 -67.67 -3.85
C MET A 16 -28.45 -67.65 -2.97
N PHE A 17 -27.43 -68.46 -3.28
CA PHE A 17 -26.15 -68.41 -2.56
C PHE A 17 -25.32 -67.17 -2.95
N GLN A 18 -25.38 -66.71 -4.21
CA GLN A 18 -24.71 -65.46 -4.60
C GLN A 18 -25.39 -64.19 -4.05
N SER A 19 -26.72 -64.18 -3.88
CA SER A 19 -27.41 -63.07 -3.21
C SER A 19 -27.20 -63.07 -1.69
N SER A 20 -27.08 -64.24 -1.05
CA SER A 20 -26.78 -64.36 0.39
C SER A 20 -25.35 -63.87 0.76
N LEU A 21 -24.35 -64.12 -0.07
CA LEU A 21 -22.98 -63.64 0.14
C LEU A 21 -22.84 -62.12 -0.10
N CYS A 22 -23.70 -61.52 -0.93
CA CYS A 22 -23.73 -60.07 -1.14
C CYS A 22 -24.53 -59.33 -0.04
N VAL A 23 -25.57 -59.97 0.52
CA VAL A 23 -26.31 -59.42 1.67
C VAL A 23 -25.48 -59.51 2.96
N HIS A 24 -24.68 -60.57 3.16
CA HIS A 24 -23.77 -60.62 4.33
C HIS A 24 -22.54 -59.71 4.21
N ALA A 25 -22.14 -59.26 3.01
CA ALA A 25 -21.12 -58.22 2.86
C ALA A 25 -21.68 -56.82 3.16
N LYS A 26 -22.94 -56.55 2.81
CA LYS A 26 -23.63 -55.28 3.10
C LYS A 26 -24.20 -55.18 4.52
N GLU A 27 -24.55 -56.28 5.17
CA GLU A 27 -24.94 -56.29 6.60
C GLU A 27 -23.75 -56.30 7.56
N LEU A 28 -22.53 -56.62 7.09
CA LEU A 28 -21.31 -56.38 7.89
C LEU A 28 -20.75 -54.95 7.73
N GLU A 29 -21.15 -54.22 6.67
CA GLU A 29 -20.85 -52.79 6.50
C GLU A 29 -21.83 -51.87 7.26
N SER A 30 -23.00 -52.39 7.70
CA SER A 30 -23.98 -51.63 8.49
C SER A 30 -23.86 -51.81 10.01
N LEU A 31 -22.94 -52.66 10.48
CA LEU A 31 -22.36 -52.49 11.82
C LEU A 31 -21.27 -51.43 11.67
N GLY A 32 -21.68 -50.16 11.76
CA GLY A 32 -20.76 -49.02 11.77
C GLY A 32 -19.73 -49.22 12.87
N PHE A 33 -18.56 -49.78 12.52
CA PHE A 33 -17.44 -49.88 13.43
C PHE A 33 -17.05 -48.45 13.78
N ILE A 34 -17.32 -48.04 15.02
CA ILE A 34 -16.80 -46.80 15.59
C ILE A 34 -15.28 -46.87 15.45
N ARG A 35 -14.71 -46.06 14.55
CA ARG A 35 -13.28 -46.11 14.24
C ARG A 35 -12.48 -45.40 15.33
N CYS A 36 -12.99 -44.28 15.81
CA CYS A 36 -12.34 -43.50 16.86
C CYS A 36 -12.25 -44.23 18.21
N LYS A 37 -11.10 -44.16 18.88
CA LYS A 37 -10.96 -44.71 20.25
C LYS A 37 -11.72 -43.85 21.24
N LYS A 38 -12.46 -44.50 22.16
CA LYS A 38 -13.29 -43.81 23.17
C LYS A 38 -12.54 -42.73 23.97
N HIS A 39 -11.30 -43.01 24.41
CA HIS A 39 -10.51 -42.04 25.17
C HIS A 39 -10.04 -40.84 24.32
N GLU A 40 -9.72 -41.06 23.04
CA GLU A 40 -9.36 -39.98 22.10
C GLU A 40 -10.60 -39.14 21.73
N LEU A 41 -11.75 -39.79 21.55
CA LEU A 41 -13.04 -39.12 21.36
C LEU A 41 -13.35 -38.19 22.55
N GLU A 42 -13.27 -38.71 23.78
CA GLU A 42 -13.50 -37.93 25.00
C GLU A 42 -12.50 -36.78 25.14
N ALA A 43 -11.23 -36.99 24.75
CA ALA A 43 -10.21 -35.95 24.76
C ALA A 43 -10.51 -34.82 23.76
N LEU A 44 -10.91 -35.16 22.53
CA LEU A 44 -11.29 -34.18 21.51
C LEU A 44 -12.56 -33.43 21.90
N LEU A 45 -13.55 -34.08 22.51
CA LEU A 45 -14.74 -33.39 23.02
C LEU A 45 -14.41 -32.42 24.15
N LYS A 46 -13.51 -32.80 25.07
CA LYS A 46 -12.99 -31.87 26.10
C LYS A 46 -12.21 -30.70 25.49
N PHE A 47 -11.46 -30.95 24.42
CA PHE A 47 -10.76 -29.90 23.69
C PHE A 47 -11.75 -28.96 22.96
N LYS A 48 -12.82 -29.49 22.36
CA LYS A 48 -13.91 -28.68 21.79
C LYS A 48 -14.58 -27.79 22.84
N GLN A 49 -14.79 -28.31 24.05
CA GLN A 49 -15.39 -27.56 25.16
C GLN A 49 -14.52 -26.43 25.70
N SER A 50 -13.20 -26.40 25.39
CA SER A 50 -12.34 -25.29 25.83
C SER A 50 -12.44 -24.05 24.94
N PHE A 51 -13.09 -24.12 23.78
CA PHE A 51 -13.33 -22.94 22.95
C PHE A 51 -14.52 -22.13 23.47
N ILE A 52 -14.32 -20.82 23.56
CA ILE A 52 -15.32 -19.83 24.00
C ILE A 52 -16.16 -19.39 22.80
N GLU A 53 -15.53 -19.17 21.64
CA GLU A 53 -16.20 -18.76 20.40
C GLU A 53 -15.72 -19.57 19.19
N ASP A 54 -16.66 -19.90 18.31
CA ASP A 54 -16.45 -20.52 16.98
C ASP A 54 -17.32 -19.80 15.93
N PRO A 55 -16.95 -18.58 15.50
CA PRO A 55 -17.79 -17.72 14.68
C PRO A 55 -18.13 -18.32 13.31
N LEU A 56 -17.25 -19.17 12.76
CA LEU A 56 -17.45 -19.85 11.48
C LEU A 56 -18.02 -21.27 11.60
N ASN A 57 -18.39 -21.73 12.80
CA ASN A 57 -18.85 -23.09 13.04
C ASN A 57 -17.89 -24.17 12.51
N ARG A 58 -16.57 -23.95 12.63
CA ARG A 58 -15.52 -24.86 12.12
C ARG A 58 -15.50 -26.20 12.86
N LEU A 59 -15.97 -26.21 14.11
CA LEU A 59 -16.10 -27.42 14.93
C LEU A 59 -17.52 -28.02 14.86
N SER A 60 -18.38 -27.56 13.93
CA SER A 60 -19.73 -28.09 13.75
C SER A 60 -19.77 -29.57 13.40
N SER A 61 -18.78 -30.07 12.65
CA SER A 61 -18.70 -31.49 12.29
C SER A 61 -18.33 -32.39 13.47
N TRP A 62 -17.89 -31.83 14.61
CA TRP A 62 -17.44 -32.60 15.78
C TRP A 62 -18.66 -33.07 16.59
N VAL A 63 -19.41 -33.99 16.02
CA VAL A 63 -20.63 -34.60 16.55
C VAL A 63 -20.62 -36.12 16.26
N GLY A 64 -21.28 -36.90 17.11
CA GLY A 64 -21.32 -38.37 17.00
C GLY A 64 -20.09 -39.08 17.58
N ASP A 65 -19.96 -40.38 17.29
CA ASP A 65 -18.96 -41.25 17.93
C ASP A 65 -17.70 -41.51 17.08
N ASP A 66 -17.73 -41.18 15.79
CA ASP A 66 -16.60 -41.41 14.87
C ASP A 66 -15.79 -40.12 14.62
N CYS A 67 -14.89 -39.80 15.55
CA CYS A 67 -14.03 -38.63 15.43
C CYS A 67 -13.13 -38.59 14.19
N CYS A 68 -12.89 -39.74 13.54
CA CYS A 68 -12.05 -39.80 12.34
C CYS A 68 -12.70 -39.19 11.10
N GLN A 69 -14.00 -38.86 11.17
CA GLN A 69 -14.73 -38.10 10.14
C GLN A 69 -14.80 -36.60 10.43
N TRP A 70 -14.30 -36.16 11.58
CA TRP A 70 -14.40 -34.75 11.98
C TRP A 70 -13.42 -33.90 11.18
N HIS A 71 -13.87 -32.71 10.76
CA HIS A 71 -13.03 -31.72 10.10
C HIS A 71 -11.80 -31.43 10.96
N GLY A 72 -10.62 -31.49 10.33
CA GLY A 72 -9.34 -31.28 11.00
C GLY A 72 -8.76 -32.50 11.73
N VAL A 73 -9.52 -33.58 11.94
CA VAL A 73 -9.03 -34.82 12.57
C VAL A 73 -8.65 -35.82 11.50
N THR A 74 -7.50 -36.48 11.65
CA THR A 74 -7.08 -37.58 10.79
C THR A 74 -6.55 -38.72 11.63
N CYS A 75 -7.05 -39.93 11.36
CA CYS A 75 -6.68 -41.15 12.06
C CYS A 75 -5.79 -42.04 11.21
N ASP A 76 -5.04 -42.93 11.85
CA ASP A 76 -4.30 -44.00 11.19
C ASP A 76 -5.26 -45.02 10.55
N ASN A 77 -4.99 -45.40 9.30
CA ASN A 77 -5.90 -46.23 8.51
C ASN A 77 -6.02 -47.69 9.00
N VAL A 78 -5.14 -48.13 9.91
CA VAL A 78 -5.12 -49.50 10.44
C VAL A 78 -5.60 -49.55 11.87
N THR A 79 -5.05 -48.68 12.72
CA THR A 79 -5.28 -48.67 14.17
C THR A 79 -6.39 -47.73 14.60
N TYR A 80 -6.78 -46.80 13.72
CA TYR A 80 -7.79 -45.76 13.91
C TYR A 80 -7.50 -44.79 15.08
N ASN A 81 -6.24 -44.71 15.52
CA ASN A 81 -5.83 -43.69 16.48
C ASN A 81 -5.66 -42.35 15.77
N VAL A 82 -5.92 -41.25 16.47
CA VAL A 82 -5.72 -39.89 15.94
C VAL A 82 -4.23 -39.60 15.78
N VAL A 83 -3.81 -39.34 14.54
CA VAL A 83 -2.39 -39.07 14.18
C VAL A 83 -2.14 -37.64 13.74
N LYS A 84 -3.18 -36.92 13.32
CA LYS A 84 -3.11 -35.52 12.91
C LYS A 84 -4.33 -34.75 13.38
N LEU A 85 -4.07 -33.56 13.94
CA LEU A 85 -5.06 -32.56 14.30
C LEU A 85 -4.66 -31.24 13.62
N ASN A 86 -5.49 -30.75 12.71
CA ASN A 86 -5.29 -29.50 12.00
C ASN A 86 -6.54 -28.63 12.13
N LEU A 87 -6.41 -27.57 12.91
CA LEU A 87 -7.43 -26.54 13.11
C LEU A 87 -6.89 -25.18 12.69
N ARG A 88 -5.98 -25.09 11.72
CA ARG A 88 -5.42 -23.80 11.28
C ARG A 88 -6.54 -22.83 10.89
N SER A 89 -6.47 -21.60 11.38
CA SER A 89 -7.23 -20.50 10.79
C SER A 89 -6.42 -19.91 9.66
N GLN A 90 -7.06 -19.58 8.53
CA GLN A 90 -6.40 -18.73 7.55
C GLN A 90 -6.52 -17.28 8.03
N PRO A 91 -5.43 -16.51 8.14
CA PRO A 91 -5.56 -15.07 8.16
C PRO A 91 -6.25 -14.68 6.85
N GLN A 92 -7.39 -13.99 6.92
CA GLN A 92 -7.71 -13.09 5.81
C GLN A 92 -6.63 -12.02 5.86
N TYR A 93 -5.67 -12.09 4.94
CA TYR A 93 -4.74 -11.00 4.70
C TYR A 93 -5.56 -9.83 4.15
N TYR A 94 -6.22 -9.09 5.04
CA TYR A 94 -6.41 -7.68 4.82
C TYR A 94 -5.03 -7.08 5.03
N TYR A 95 -4.42 -6.58 3.96
CA TYR A 95 -3.22 -5.76 4.01
C TYR A 95 -3.57 -4.43 4.69
N ASP A 96 -3.81 -4.50 6.00
CA ASP A 96 -4.04 -3.35 6.85
C ASP A 96 -2.89 -3.28 7.85
N SER A 97 -2.08 -2.23 7.71
CA SER A 97 -1.02 -1.85 8.64
C SER A 97 -1.55 -1.26 9.96
N VAL A 98 -2.80 -1.57 10.30
CA VAL A 98 -3.41 -1.24 11.58
C VAL A 98 -3.24 -2.45 12.49
N CYS A 99 -2.61 -2.23 13.64
CA CYS A 99 -2.57 -3.18 14.74
C CYS A 99 -3.97 -3.77 14.96
N LEU A 100 -4.07 -5.09 14.88
CA LEU A 100 -5.29 -5.93 14.81
C LEU A 100 -5.61 -6.34 13.37
N PRO A 101 -5.05 -7.48 12.89
CA PRO A 101 -5.84 -8.28 11.96
C PRO A 101 -7.17 -8.49 12.66
N GLU A 102 -8.27 -8.06 12.04
CA GLU A 102 -9.60 -8.42 12.50
C GLU A 102 -9.70 -9.95 12.42
N TYR A 103 -9.31 -10.63 13.51
CA TYR A 103 -9.47 -12.06 13.68
C TYR A 103 -10.95 -12.41 13.91
N GLN A 104 -11.91 -11.69 13.29
CA GLN A 104 -13.36 -11.92 13.37
C GLN A 104 -13.77 -13.37 13.00
N VAL A 105 -12.82 -14.18 12.52
CA VAL A 105 -12.99 -15.49 11.90
C VAL A 105 -12.29 -16.64 12.66
N SER A 106 -11.47 -16.37 13.69
CA SER A 106 -10.66 -17.39 14.37
C SER A 106 -11.39 -18.10 15.54
N LEU A 107 -10.98 -19.33 15.90
CA LEU A 107 -11.44 -19.95 17.14
C LEU A 107 -10.86 -19.19 18.35
N LEU A 108 -11.66 -18.95 19.39
CA LEU A 108 -11.25 -18.26 20.61
C LEU A 108 -11.23 -19.23 21.79
N SER A 109 -10.16 -19.22 22.57
CA SER A 109 -10.03 -19.97 23.82
C SER A 109 -9.13 -19.23 24.82
N SER A 110 -9.23 -19.56 26.10
CA SER A 110 -8.35 -19.03 27.16
C SER A 110 -7.03 -19.81 27.31
N GLY A 111 -6.81 -20.84 26.50
CA GLY A 111 -5.56 -21.61 26.45
C GLY A 111 -5.73 -22.96 25.77
N VAL A 112 -4.62 -23.64 25.50
CA VAL A 112 -4.69 -24.98 24.89
C VAL A 112 -4.98 -26.02 25.97
N SER A 113 -6.10 -26.74 25.82
CA SER A 113 -6.52 -27.75 26.81
C SER A 113 -5.56 -28.94 26.87
N SER A 114 -5.22 -29.36 28.10
CA SER A 114 -4.34 -30.50 28.38
C SER A 114 -4.94 -31.85 27.99
N ALA A 115 -6.21 -31.91 27.60
CA ALA A 115 -6.86 -33.10 27.08
C ALA A 115 -6.12 -33.68 25.86
N LEU A 116 -5.38 -32.85 25.10
CA LEU A 116 -4.55 -33.30 23.98
C LEU A 116 -3.48 -34.34 24.37
N LEU A 117 -3.09 -34.44 25.64
CA LEU A 117 -2.14 -35.46 26.11
C LEU A 117 -2.64 -36.89 25.92
N GLU A 118 -3.95 -37.10 25.84
CA GLU A 118 -4.54 -38.42 25.59
C GLU A 118 -4.33 -38.90 24.15
N LEU A 119 -4.03 -37.99 23.21
CA LEU A 119 -3.74 -38.32 21.81
C LEU A 119 -2.28 -38.79 21.66
N LYS A 120 -1.96 -39.95 22.24
CA LYS A 120 -0.58 -40.44 22.41
C LYS A 120 0.19 -40.71 21.12
N LEU A 121 -0.53 -40.95 20.02
CA LEU A 121 0.05 -41.21 18.69
C LEU A 121 -0.01 -39.99 17.76
N LEU A 122 -0.34 -38.81 18.28
CA LEU A 122 -0.39 -37.60 17.49
C LEU A 122 1.01 -37.25 16.96
N THR A 123 1.13 -37.15 15.64
CA THR A 123 2.36 -36.82 14.93
C THR A 123 2.34 -35.42 14.31
N HIS A 124 1.16 -34.85 14.08
CA HIS A 124 0.98 -33.54 13.48
C HIS A 124 -0.06 -32.74 14.26
N LEU A 125 0.35 -31.61 14.83
CA LEU A 125 -0.50 -30.67 15.52
C LEU A 125 -0.36 -29.30 14.87
N ASP A 126 -1.44 -28.80 14.28
CA ASP A 126 -1.52 -27.49 13.64
C ASP A 126 -2.70 -26.71 14.23
N LEU A 127 -2.37 -25.71 15.05
CA LEU A 127 -3.34 -24.83 15.70
C LEU A 127 -3.20 -23.37 15.23
N SER A 128 -2.40 -23.11 14.19
CA SER A 128 -1.98 -21.76 13.82
C SER A 128 -3.14 -20.82 13.51
N GLY A 129 -3.00 -19.53 13.83
CA GLY A 129 -3.97 -18.47 13.51
C GLY A 129 -5.25 -18.47 14.34
N ASN A 130 -5.32 -19.24 15.43
CA ASN A 130 -6.44 -19.18 16.39
C ASN A 130 -6.05 -18.37 17.64
N ASP A 131 -7.00 -17.76 18.33
CA ASP A 131 -6.69 -16.97 19.54
C ASP A 131 -6.81 -17.83 20.80
N PHE A 132 -5.68 -18.27 21.36
CA PHE A 132 -5.62 -18.97 22.64
C PHE A 132 -5.28 -18.05 23.81
N SER A 133 -5.10 -16.75 23.54
CA SER A 133 -4.75 -15.75 24.54
C SER A 133 -5.97 -15.22 25.28
N GLY A 134 -7.15 -15.26 24.67
CA GLY A 134 -8.36 -14.63 25.20
C GLY A 134 -8.35 -13.10 25.08
N SER A 135 -7.50 -12.54 24.20
CA SER A 135 -7.27 -11.09 24.06
C SER A 135 -8.52 -10.24 23.78
N ARG A 136 -9.55 -10.85 23.20
CA ARG A 136 -10.84 -10.21 22.87
C ARG A 136 -11.85 -10.13 24.00
N LEU A 137 -11.54 -10.66 25.18
CA LEU A 137 -12.45 -10.62 26.32
C LEU A 137 -12.41 -9.21 26.98
N PRO A 138 -13.57 -8.57 27.22
CA PRO A 138 -13.66 -7.21 27.78
C PRO A 138 -13.10 -7.09 29.21
N GLU A 139 -12.93 -8.23 29.92
CA GLU A 139 -12.08 -8.34 31.10
C GLU A 139 -10.74 -8.95 30.66
N PHE A 140 -9.70 -8.13 30.53
CA PHE A 140 -8.39 -8.58 30.07
C PHE A 140 -7.75 -9.53 31.11
N ILE A 141 -8.00 -10.83 30.99
CA ILE A 141 -7.31 -11.91 31.74
C ILE A 141 -6.27 -12.60 30.82
N GLY A 142 -6.14 -12.13 29.57
CA GLY A 142 -5.45 -12.82 28.50
C GLY A 142 -3.93 -12.88 28.68
N SER A 143 -3.49 -13.93 29.34
CA SER A 143 -2.12 -14.18 29.76
C SER A 143 -1.80 -15.67 29.54
N SER A 144 -2.11 -16.21 28.36
CA SER A 144 -1.84 -17.61 28.00
C SER A 144 -0.41 -17.93 27.52
N ARG A 145 0.27 -18.74 28.34
CA ARG A 145 1.50 -19.54 28.10
C ARG A 145 1.43 -20.42 26.85
N ILE A 146 2.51 -20.63 26.08
CA ILE A 146 2.66 -21.92 25.40
C ILE A 146 2.71 -23.00 26.50
N PRO A 147 1.80 -24.00 26.51
CA PRO A 147 1.75 -24.96 27.61
C PRO A 147 2.95 -25.91 27.61
N GLU A 148 3.56 -26.09 28.78
CA GLU A 148 4.71 -26.99 28.97
C GLU A 148 4.40 -28.46 28.62
N PHE A 149 3.13 -28.87 28.78
CA PHE A 149 2.71 -30.25 28.53
C PHE A 149 2.92 -30.69 27.08
N ILE A 150 2.97 -29.75 26.12
CA ILE A 150 3.22 -30.05 24.71
C ILE A 150 4.56 -30.78 24.54
N GLY A 151 5.57 -30.44 25.36
CA GLY A 151 6.86 -31.13 25.39
C GLY A 151 6.80 -32.60 25.80
N SER A 152 5.67 -33.09 26.31
CA SER A 152 5.46 -34.50 26.64
C SER A 152 4.90 -35.33 25.46
N MET A 153 4.49 -34.68 24.37
CA MET A 153 3.91 -35.33 23.17
C MET A 153 4.99 -35.83 22.21
N ARG A 154 5.80 -36.81 22.66
CA ARG A 154 7.05 -37.25 21.99
C ARG A 154 6.90 -37.87 20.59
N GLN A 155 5.68 -38.13 20.12
CA GLN A 155 5.43 -38.63 18.77
C GLN A 155 5.32 -37.51 17.73
N LEU A 156 5.23 -36.25 18.16
CA LEU A 156 5.13 -35.10 17.26
C LEU A 156 6.33 -35.02 16.32
N ARG A 157 6.01 -34.86 15.04
CA ARG A 157 6.92 -34.58 13.92
C ARG A 157 6.66 -33.20 13.33
N TYR A 158 5.45 -32.69 13.46
CA TYR A 158 5.06 -31.36 13.01
C TYR A 158 4.28 -30.65 14.13
N LEU A 159 4.75 -29.47 14.53
CA LEU A 159 4.08 -28.61 15.49
C LEU A 159 4.02 -27.20 14.91
N ASN A 160 2.80 -26.69 14.72
CA ASN A 160 2.55 -25.32 14.33
C ASN A 160 1.63 -24.63 15.34
N LEU A 161 2.19 -23.63 16.03
CA LEU A 161 1.53 -22.77 17.01
C LEU A 161 1.64 -21.28 16.61
N SER A 162 1.89 -20.99 15.33
CA SER A 162 2.08 -19.62 14.87
C SER A 162 0.83 -18.78 14.97
N SER A 163 1.00 -17.50 15.31
CA SER A 163 -0.05 -16.48 15.40
C SER A 163 -1.20 -16.92 16.30
N CYS A 164 -0.86 -17.55 17.43
CA CYS A 164 -1.83 -18.08 18.40
C CYS A 164 -2.19 -17.12 19.56
N GLY A 165 -1.57 -15.94 19.59
CA GLY A 165 -1.68 -14.96 20.68
C GLY A 165 -0.88 -15.30 21.95
N PHE A 166 -0.02 -16.32 21.93
CA PHE A 166 0.83 -16.65 23.08
C PHE A 166 1.84 -15.53 23.38
N TYR A 167 2.22 -15.39 24.66
CA TYR A 167 3.17 -14.39 25.14
C TYR A 167 4.03 -14.97 26.28
N GLY A 168 5.14 -14.31 26.63
CA GLY A 168 6.04 -14.73 27.70
C GLY A 168 7.13 -15.73 27.27
N ARG A 169 7.78 -16.38 28.24
CA ARG A 169 8.97 -17.21 27.98
C ARG A 169 8.61 -18.52 27.25
N LEU A 170 9.37 -18.86 26.21
CA LEU A 170 9.25 -20.17 25.55
C LEU A 170 9.58 -21.32 26.52
N PRO A 171 8.74 -22.37 26.59
CA PRO A 171 8.97 -23.51 27.49
C PRO A 171 10.13 -24.39 26.98
N PRO A 172 11.22 -24.57 27.76
CA PRO A 172 12.34 -25.45 27.37
C PRO A 172 11.94 -26.91 27.12
N GLN A 173 10.80 -27.34 27.64
CA GLN A 173 10.22 -28.67 27.45
C GLN A 173 9.97 -28.98 25.97
N LEU A 174 9.87 -27.99 25.08
CA LEU A 174 9.84 -28.21 23.62
C LEU A 174 11.07 -28.99 23.13
N GLY A 175 12.22 -28.84 23.79
CA GLY A 175 13.45 -29.59 23.50
C GLY A 175 13.31 -31.12 23.71
N ASN A 176 12.28 -31.58 24.40
CA ASN A 176 12.01 -33.01 24.59
C ASN A 176 11.37 -33.68 23.36
N LEU A 177 10.96 -32.91 22.35
CA LEU A 177 10.30 -33.39 21.14
C LEU A 177 11.31 -33.92 20.12
N THR A 178 12.07 -34.94 20.47
CA THR A 178 13.21 -35.44 19.66
C THR A 178 12.84 -36.03 18.28
N ASN A 179 11.54 -36.25 18.02
CA ASN A 179 11.03 -36.67 16.71
C ASN A 179 10.60 -35.51 15.80
N LEU A 180 10.66 -34.27 16.29
CA LEU A 180 10.17 -33.10 15.59
C LEU A 180 11.01 -32.82 14.34
N VAL A 181 10.32 -32.57 13.25
CA VAL A 181 10.89 -32.24 11.92
C VAL A 181 10.57 -30.78 11.57
N HIS A 182 9.38 -30.30 11.93
CA HIS A 182 8.95 -28.92 11.72
C HIS A 182 8.44 -28.32 13.02
N LEU A 183 8.98 -27.15 13.37
CA LEU A 183 8.53 -26.31 14.46
C LEU A 183 8.26 -24.90 13.93
N ASP A 184 7.00 -24.49 13.96
CA ASP A 184 6.57 -23.14 13.60
C ASP A 184 5.93 -22.46 14.81
N LEU A 185 6.57 -21.39 15.27
CA LEU A 185 6.13 -20.57 16.40
C LEU A 185 5.83 -19.12 15.98
N HIS A 186 5.98 -18.75 14.71
CA HIS A 186 5.90 -17.37 14.18
C HIS A 186 4.78 -16.52 14.81
N ILE A 187 5.07 -15.27 15.15
CA ILE A 187 4.07 -14.29 15.59
C ILE A 187 3.82 -13.25 14.48
N ALA A 188 2.60 -13.19 13.95
CA ALA A 188 2.20 -12.13 13.03
C ALA A 188 2.02 -10.82 13.81
N TYR A 189 2.89 -9.85 13.55
CA TYR A 189 2.87 -8.43 13.95
C TYR A 189 1.86 -8.05 15.05
N THR A 190 2.29 -8.09 16.31
CA THR A 190 1.52 -7.51 17.42
C THR A 190 2.23 -6.27 17.95
N CYS A 191 1.53 -5.14 17.96
CA CYS A 191 1.97 -3.84 18.47
C CYS A 191 2.03 -3.75 20.01
N THR A 192 2.29 -4.87 20.68
CA THR A 192 2.34 -4.95 22.14
C THR A 192 3.72 -5.39 22.59
N ASP A 193 4.29 -4.70 23.57
CA ASP A 193 5.57 -5.01 24.23
C ASP A 193 5.59 -6.37 24.98
N LEU A 194 4.59 -7.23 24.78
CA LEU A 194 4.42 -8.53 25.43
C LEU A 194 4.78 -9.68 24.47
N ALA A 195 5.95 -9.63 23.86
CA ALA A 195 6.42 -10.65 22.91
C ALA A 195 6.73 -12.00 23.59
N LEU A 196 6.65 -13.10 22.84
CA LEU A 196 7.34 -14.34 23.23
C LEU A 196 8.83 -14.03 23.25
N HIS A 197 9.50 -14.40 24.34
CA HIS A 197 10.93 -14.19 24.50
C HIS A 197 11.65 -15.48 24.88
N SER A 198 12.94 -15.52 24.58
CA SER A 198 13.85 -16.57 25.02
C SER A 198 15.15 -15.95 25.52
N ASP A 199 15.55 -16.31 26.73
CA ASP A 199 16.85 -15.91 27.28
C ASP A 199 17.96 -16.92 26.91
N ASP A 200 17.59 -18.11 26.43
CA ASP A 200 18.49 -19.20 26.06
C ASP A 200 17.80 -20.17 25.07
N LEU A 201 18.53 -20.53 24.01
CA LEU A 201 18.09 -21.47 22.97
C LEU A 201 18.71 -22.87 23.10
N GLY A 202 19.43 -23.15 24.20
CA GLY A 202 20.04 -24.45 24.48
C GLY A 202 19.08 -25.64 24.42
N TRP A 203 17.79 -25.43 24.69
CA TRP A 203 16.75 -26.47 24.58
C TRP A 203 16.61 -27.04 23.16
N ALA A 204 16.92 -26.24 22.13
CA ALA A 204 16.80 -26.66 20.73
C ALA A 204 17.84 -27.73 20.36
N SER A 205 18.97 -27.81 21.08
CA SER A 205 20.06 -28.77 20.81
C SER A 205 19.62 -30.24 20.81
N GLY A 206 18.53 -30.58 21.51
CA GLY A 206 17.95 -31.93 21.55
C GLY A 206 17.16 -32.31 20.29
N LEU A 207 16.85 -31.36 19.40
CA LEU A 207 15.96 -31.55 18.25
C LEU A 207 16.72 -32.01 16.99
N LEU A 208 17.41 -33.14 17.09
CA LEU A 208 18.34 -33.62 16.05
C LEU A 208 17.70 -33.94 14.68
N LYS A 209 16.37 -34.11 14.62
CA LYS A 209 15.63 -34.37 13.36
C LYS A 209 15.00 -33.11 12.76
N LEU A 210 15.15 -31.96 13.42
CA LEU A 210 14.51 -30.72 13.01
C LEU A 210 15.08 -30.26 11.66
N GLN A 211 14.19 -30.09 10.68
CA GLN A 211 14.51 -29.62 9.34
C GLN A 211 14.08 -28.17 9.13
N SER A 212 13.05 -27.71 9.84
CA SER A 212 12.52 -26.35 9.74
C SER A 212 12.25 -25.78 11.13
N LEU A 213 12.74 -24.58 11.36
CA LEU A 213 12.45 -23.78 12.56
C LEU A 213 12.03 -22.36 12.14
N ASP A 214 10.81 -21.97 12.48
CA ASP A 214 10.34 -20.59 12.35
C ASP A 214 10.04 -20.02 13.74
N MET A 215 10.77 -18.95 14.08
CA MET A 215 10.58 -18.17 15.31
C MET A 215 10.45 -16.68 15.00
N ASN A 216 9.94 -16.32 13.81
CA ASN A 216 9.75 -14.92 13.43
C ASN A 216 8.97 -14.15 14.51
N GLY A 217 9.41 -12.93 14.81
CA GLY A 217 8.78 -12.02 15.79
C GLY A 217 9.09 -12.31 17.26
N HIS A 218 10.00 -13.22 17.58
CA HIS A 218 10.36 -13.53 18.97
C HIS A 218 11.48 -12.65 19.49
N ASP A 219 11.36 -12.15 20.73
CA ASP A 219 12.45 -11.41 21.35
C ASP A 219 13.58 -12.37 21.78
N LEU A 220 14.69 -12.32 21.02
CA LEU A 220 15.91 -13.09 21.27
C LEU A 220 17.08 -12.21 21.72
N PHE A 221 16.82 -10.96 22.11
CA PHE A 221 17.87 -9.99 22.45
C PHE A 221 18.81 -10.45 23.58
N LEU A 222 18.29 -11.23 24.54
CA LEU A 222 19.07 -11.78 25.66
C LEU A 222 19.66 -13.18 25.37
N ALA A 223 19.30 -13.81 24.25
CA ALA A 223 19.71 -15.17 23.93
C ALA A 223 21.11 -15.21 23.32
N HIS A 224 22.11 -15.40 24.18
CA HIS A 224 23.51 -15.54 23.77
C HIS A 224 23.72 -16.88 23.02
N ASP A 225 24.69 -16.93 22.10
CA ASP A 225 25.04 -18.14 21.33
C ASP A 225 23.89 -18.78 20.50
N THR A 226 22.80 -18.04 20.26
CA THR A 226 21.61 -18.51 19.51
C THR A 226 21.96 -19.25 18.22
N LEU A 227 22.69 -18.60 17.31
CA LEU A 227 23.02 -19.19 16.01
C LEU A 227 24.02 -20.34 16.13
N LYS A 228 24.86 -20.34 17.17
CA LYS A 228 25.83 -21.41 17.44
C LYS A 228 25.12 -22.69 17.87
N VAL A 229 24.10 -22.59 18.74
CA VAL A 229 23.28 -23.75 19.12
C VAL A 229 22.56 -24.32 17.90
N LEU A 230 21.91 -23.46 17.11
CA LEU A 230 21.17 -23.89 15.92
C LEU A 230 22.09 -24.50 14.84
N ASN A 231 23.32 -24.02 14.72
CA ASN A 231 24.33 -24.58 13.80
C ASN A 231 24.72 -26.04 14.16
N THR A 232 24.49 -26.49 15.39
CA THR A 232 24.75 -27.88 15.78
C THR A 232 23.70 -28.87 15.27
N LEU A 233 22.56 -28.38 14.76
CA LEU A 233 21.45 -29.23 14.31
C LEU A 233 21.74 -29.83 12.93
N PRO A 234 21.92 -31.16 12.82
CA PRO A 234 22.47 -31.78 11.60
C PRO A 234 21.47 -31.90 10.44
N ALA A 235 20.17 -31.78 10.71
CA ALA A 235 19.11 -31.90 9.71
C ALA A 235 18.52 -30.54 9.29
N LEU A 236 18.96 -29.45 9.91
CA LEU A 236 18.32 -28.14 9.72
C LEU A 236 18.55 -27.65 8.29
N SER A 237 17.44 -27.35 7.61
CA SER A 237 17.42 -26.96 6.20
C SER A 237 16.73 -25.61 5.96
N ALA A 238 15.83 -25.20 6.86
CA ALA A 238 15.17 -23.90 6.83
C ALA A 238 15.18 -23.27 8.23
N LEU A 239 15.59 -22.00 8.30
CA LEU A 239 15.64 -21.22 9.53
C LEU A 239 15.12 -19.82 9.28
N SER A 240 14.11 -19.41 10.07
CA SER A 240 13.51 -18.07 10.02
C SER A 240 13.53 -17.43 11.40
N LEU A 241 14.26 -16.32 11.50
CA LEU A 241 14.44 -15.50 12.71
C LEU A 241 14.26 -14.01 12.39
N SER A 242 13.29 -13.69 11.53
CA SER A 242 12.94 -12.32 11.16
C SER A 242 12.31 -11.58 12.33
N HIS A 243 12.66 -10.31 12.50
CA HIS A 243 12.11 -9.45 13.56
C HIS A 243 12.36 -9.98 14.98
N CYS A 244 13.56 -10.53 15.23
CA CYS A 244 13.91 -11.17 16.50
C CYS A 244 14.85 -10.36 17.41
N LYS A 245 15.08 -9.08 17.08
CA LYS A 245 16.02 -8.18 17.78
C LYS A 245 17.46 -8.72 17.85
N LEU A 246 17.87 -9.50 16.85
CA LEU A 246 19.23 -10.00 16.76
C LEU A 246 20.20 -8.90 16.31
N HIS A 247 21.43 -8.97 16.80
CA HIS A 247 22.52 -8.02 16.50
C HIS A 247 23.82 -8.78 16.24
N ASN A 248 24.88 -8.07 15.81
CA ASN A 248 26.19 -8.66 15.53
C ASN A 248 26.78 -9.51 16.68
N SER A 249 26.48 -9.20 17.94
CA SER A 249 26.90 -10.02 19.10
C SER A 249 26.36 -11.46 19.09
N HIS A 250 25.26 -11.70 18.36
CA HIS A 250 24.64 -13.02 18.20
C HIS A 250 25.28 -13.83 17.08
N LEU A 251 26.05 -13.17 16.20
CA LEU A 251 27.01 -13.81 15.33
C LEU A 251 28.24 -14.11 16.20
N SER A 252 28.36 -15.35 16.71
CA SER A 252 29.41 -15.77 17.66
C SER A 252 30.82 -15.28 17.28
N GLU A 253 31.69 -15.02 18.27
CA GLU A 253 33.12 -14.67 18.07
C GLU A 253 33.90 -15.69 17.20
N ALA A 254 33.43 -16.94 17.10
CA ALA A 254 33.99 -17.95 16.21
C ALA A 254 33.86 -17.60 14.71
N LEU A 255 32.93 -16.70 14.34
CA LEU A 255 32.69 -16.23 12.97
C LEU A 255 33.64 -15.08 12.56
N LEU A 256 34.41 -14.54 13.50
CA LEU A 256 35.34 -13.42 13.30
C LEU A 256 36.81 -13.86 13.17
N GLY A 257 37.11 -15.16 13.27
CA GLY A 257 38.42 -15.68 12.91
C GLY A 257 38.80 -16.98 13.63
N ASN A 258 39.20 -17.99 12.85
CA ASN A 258 39.92 -19.20 13.24
C ASN A 258 39.15 -20.41 13.83
N SER A 259 37.86 -20.62 13.55
CA SER A 259 37.25 -21.96 13.75
C SER A 259 37.20 -22.75 12.44
N SER A 260 37.44 -24.06 12.51
CA SER A 260 37.38 -25.01 11.39
C SER A 260 35.97 -25.57 11.13
N ASP A 261 34.96 -25.08 11.85
CA ASP A 261 33.60 -25.62 11.80
C ASP A 261 32.81 -24.97 10.66
N SER A 262 32.20 -25.79 9.80
CA SER A 262 31.33 -25.30 8.72
C SER A 262 30.10 -24.61 9.30
N PHE A 263 29.86 -23.36 8.88
CA PHE A 263 28.68 -22.59 9.25
C PHE A 263 27.48 -23.03 8.38
N PHE A 264 26.47 -23.63 9.01
CA PHE A 264 25.20 -24.08 8.44
C PHE A 264 25.33 -24.83 7.09
N PRO A 265 26.05 -25.97 7.05
CA PRO A 265 26.37 -26.66 5.79
C PRO A 265 25.14 -27.25 5.07
N THR A 266 24.08 -27.57 5.81
CA THR A 266 22.85 -28.19 5.28
C THR A 266 21.74 -27.19 4.99
N LEU A 267 21.91 -25.93 5.42
CA LEU A 267 20.85 -24.93 5.35
C LEU A 267 20.61 -24.49 3.91
N GLN A 268 19.34 -24.50 3.51
CA GLN A 268 18.85 -24.12 2.18
C GLN A 268 18.08 -22.81 2.21
N HIS A 269 17.41 -22.48 3.31
CA HIS A 269 16.66 -21.23 3.48
C HIS A 269 17.07 -20.55 4.78
N LEU A 270 17.47 -19.28 4.67
CA LEU A 270 17.81 -18.43 5.81
C LEU A 270 17.07 -17.10 5.68
N ASP A 271 16.21 -16.81 6.66
CA ASP A 271 15.53 -15.52 6.81
C ASP A 271 15.95 -14.85 8.11
N LEU A 272 16.67 -13.73 7.99
CA LEU A 272 17.13 -12.89 9.10
C LEU A 272 16.63 -11.44 8.94
N ARG A 273 15.52 -11.23 8.23
CA ARG A 273 14.99 -9.89 7.96
C ARG A 273 14.67 -9.10 9.23
N TRP A 274 14.64 -7.78 9.14
CA TRP A 274 14.16 -6.89 10.21
C TRP A 274 14.85 -7.11 11.57
N ASN A 275 16.15 -7.37 11.55
CA ASN A 275 17.01 -7.42 12.74
C ASN A 275 17.94 -6.19 12.75
N GLY A 276 18.89 -6.14 13.68
CA GLY A 276 19.88 -5.07 13.77
C GLY A 276 21.30 -5.53 13.48
N PHE A 277 21.51 -6.38 12.47
CA PHE A 277 22.85 -6.70 11.98
C PHE A 277 23.45 -5.49 11.24
N GLU A 278 24.74 -5.21 11.45
CA GLU A 278 25.41 -4.02 10.90
C GLU A 278 26.77 -4.36 10.26
N GLY A 279 27.29 -3.44 9.43
CA GLY A 279 28.59 -3.60 8.76
C GLY A 279 28.50 -4.32 7.41
N PRO A 280 29.63 -4.74 6.81
CA PRO A 280 29.62 -5.42 5.52
C PRO A 280 29.06 -6.84 5.61
N LEU A 281 28.61 -7.39 4.47
CA LEU A 281 28.14 -8.77 4.39
C LEU A 281 29.21 -9.75 4.94
N PRO A 282 28.90 -10.55 5.96
CA PRO A 282 29.87 -11.44 6.57
C PRO A 282 30.41 -12.48 5.59
N SER A 283 31.74 -12.59 5.48
CA SER A 283 32.37 -13.52 4.53
C SER A 283 32.06 -14.99 4.82
N VAL A 284 31.60 -15.34 6.02
CA VAL A 284 31.19 -16.71 6.38
C VAL A 284 30.00 -17.20 5.56
N LEU A 285 29.15 -16.29 5.04
CA LEU A 285 28.01 -16.67 4.20
C LEU A 285 28.46 -17.38 2.90
N LYS A 286 29.70 -17.15 2.45
CA LYS A 286 30.28 -17.84 1.29
C LYS A 286 30.38 -19.36 1.49
N ASP A 287 30.45 -19.82 2.75
CA ASP A 287 30.66 -21.22 3.10
C ASP A 287 29.33 -21.99 3.17
N MET A 288 28.19 -21.29 3.09
CA MET A 288 26.83 -21.86 3.06
C MET A 288 26.48 -22.41 1.66
N VAL A 289 27.22 -23.43 1.21
CA VAL A 289 27.14 -23.97 -0.16
C VAL A 289 25.81 -24.62 -0.54
N SER A 290 24.96 -24.95 0.44
CA SER A 290 23.64 -25.55 0.22
C SER A 290 22.53 -24.51 0.04
N LEU A 291 22.82 -23.23 0.28
CA LEU A 291 21.82 -22.17 0.35
C LEU A 291 21.13 -21.94 -1.01
N ARG A 292 19.80 -21.86 -0.96
CA ARG A 292 18.90 -21.56 -2.07
C ARG A 292 18.20 -20.22 -1.90
N SER A 293 17.89 -19.83 -0.67
CA SER A 293 17.24 -18.56 -0.37
C SER A 293 17.95 -17.87 0.78
N LEU A 294 18.29 -16.60 0.59
CA LEU A 294 18.88 -15.74 1.60
C LEU A 294 18.11 -14.42 1.65
N SER A 295 17.50 -14.14 2.80
CA SER A 295 16.82 -12.87 3.05
C SER A 295 17.44 -12.17 4.25
N LEU A 296 18.04 -11.00 3.99
CA LEU A 296 18.70 -10.14 4.96
C LEU A 296 18.11 -8.73 4.99
N ALA A 297 16.91 -8.55 4.40
CA ALA A 297 16.27 -7.25 4.29
C ALA A 297 16.01 -6.55 5.62
N GLY A 298 15.95 -5.22 5.61
CA GLY A 298 15.58 -4.43 6.79
C GLY A 298 16.58 -4.53 7.93
N ASN A 299 17.87 -4.68 7.62
CA ASN A 299 18.98 -4.64 8.57
C ASN A 299 19.80 -3.35 8.37
N HIS A 300 20.97 -3.25 9.00
CA HIS A 300 21.89 -2.13 8.88
C HIS A 300 23.18 -2.53 8.15
N PHE A 301 23.13 -3.51 7.24
CA PHE A 301 24.30 -3.89 6.45
C PHE A 301 24.71 -2.73 5.53
N ASN A 302 26.02 -2.56 5.28
CA ASN A 302 26.55 -1.47 4.48
C ASN A 302 27.74 -1.92 3.61
N GLY A 303 28.33 -0.99 2.87
CA GLY A 303 29.43 -1.28 1.96
C GLY A 303 28.94 -1.89 0.65
N SER A 304 29.73 -2.80 0.06
CA SER A 304 29.41 -3.41 -1.22
C SER A 304 28.65 -4.73 -1.08
N VAL A 305 27.78 -5.02 -2.05
CA VAL A 305 27.29 -6.38 -2.31
C VAL A 305 28.43 -7.17 -2.96
N PRO A 306 28.97 -8.22 -2.31
CA PRO A 306 30.20 -8.85 -2.78
C PRO A 306 30.04 -9.77 -4.00
N LEU A 307 31.07 -9.84 -4.84
CA LEU A 307 31.06 -10.66 -6.06
C LEU A 307 31.07 -12.17 -5.77
N TRP A 308 31.46 -12.59 -4.56
CA TRP A 308 31.47 -14.01 -4.20
C TRP A 308 30.08 -14.65 -4.17
N LEU A 309 29.00 -13.86 -4.10
CA LEU A 309 27.61 -14.35 -4.24
C LEU A 309 27.40 -15.08 -5.58
N ARG A 310 28.11 -14.66 -6.63
CA ARG A 310 28.11 -15.33 -7.94
C ARG A 310 28.58 -16.79 -7.86
N ALA A 311 29.45 -17.12 -6.91
CA ALA A 311 29.97 -18.48 -6.75
C ALA A 311 28.97 -19.44 -6.06
N MET A 312 27.88 -18.92 -5.47
CA MET A 312 26.87 -19.70 -4.75
C MET A 312 25.89 -20.37 -5.72
N ARG A 313 26.33 -21.44 -6.39
CA ARG A 313 25.62 -22.09 -7.53
C ARG A 313 24.19 -22.61 -7.27
N ARG A 314 23.76 -22.70 -6.01
CA ARG A 314 22.43 -23.17 -5.62
C ARG A 314 21.48 -22.03 -5.26
N LEU A 315 21.99 -20.81 -5.11
CA LEU A 315 21.20 -19.66 -4.73
C LEU A 315 20.17 -19.35 -5.84
N GLU A 316 18.90 -19.36 -5.47
CA GLU A 316 17.75 -19.11 -6.32
C GLU A 316 17.12 -17.74 -6.00
N ALA A 317 17.13 -17.34 -4.72
CA ALA A 317 16.54 -16.10 -4.24
C ALA A 317 17.51 -15.36 -3.31
N LEU A 318 17.68 -14.07 -3.56
CA LEU A 318 18.47 -13.16 -2.74
C LEU A 318 17.68 -11.88 -2.50
N ASP A 319 17.45 -11.57 -1.23
CA ASP A 319 16.81 -10.34 -0.79
C ASP A 319 17.72 -9.60 0.20
N LEU A 320 18.28 -8.49 -0.28
CA LEU A 320 19.14 -7.58 0.48
C LEU A 320 18.50 -6.19 0.61
N SER A 321 17.19 -6.09 0.39
CA SER A 321 16.47 -4.81 0.38
C SER A 321 16.53 -4.08 1.72
N ARG A 322 16.24 -2.78 1.76
CA ARG A 322 16.15 -2.00 3.01
C ARG A 322 17.40 -2.12 3.88
N ASN A 323 18.56 -1.90 3.27
CA ASN A 323 19.88 -1.88 3.92
C ASN A 323 20.63 -0.60 3.48
N GLY A 324 21.93 -0.53 3.76
CA GLY A 324 22.81 0.59 3.39
C GLY A 324 23.89 0.21 2.36
N PHE A 325 23.62 -0.74 1.46
CA PHE A 325 24.57 -1.09 0.40
C PHE A 325 24.72 0.05 -0.59
N ASN A 326 25.97 0.34 -0.99
CA ASN A 326 26.28 1.49 -1.84
C ASN A 326 26.78 1.14 -3.26
N TYR A 327 27.11 -0.12 -3.52
CA TYR A 327 27.60 -0.60 -4.81
C TYR A 327 27.49 -2.13 -4.91
N VAL A 328 27.40 -2.67 -6.13
CA VAL A 328 27.46 -4.11 -6.39
C VAL A 328 28.77 -4.46 -7.09
N GLU A 329 29.63 -5.26 -6.45
CA GLU A 329 30.91 -5.66 -7.03
C GLU A 329 30.71 -6.42 -8.35
N GLY A 330 31.30 -5.92 -9.44
CA GLY A 330 31.13 -6.49 -10.77
C GLY A 330 29.77 -6.19 -11.43
N GLY A 331 29.02 -5.24 -10.88
CA GLY A 331 27.71 -4.82 -11.38
C GLY A 331 26.58 -5.76 -11.01
N ILE A 332 25.34 -5.28 -11.15
CA ILE A 332 24.11 -6.02 -10.80
C ILE A 332 24.01 -7.32 -11.61
N MET A 333 24.36 -7.27 -12.89
CA MET A 333 24.40 -8.47 -13.72
C MET A 333 25.51 -9.45 -13.35
N GLY A 334 26.56 -8.99 -12.66
CA GLY A 334 27.66 -9.81 -12.18
C GLY A 334 27.22 -10.84 -11.16
N ILE A 335 26.33 -10.45 -10.24
CA ILE A 335 25.73 -11.36 -9.24
C ILE A 335 24.62 -12.23 -9.85
N MET A 336 23.87 -11.71 -10.82
CA MET A 336 22.83 -12.47 -11.56
C MET A 336 23.43 -13.53 -12.49
N GLY A 337 24.72 -13.43 -12.84
CA GLY A 337 25.47 -14.40 -13.65
C GLY A 337 25.76 -15.76 -12.99
N ASN A 338 25.00 -16.14 -11.95
CA ASN A 338 25.03 -17.41 -11.25
C ASN A 338 24.50 -18.55 -12.17
N PRO A 339 25.07 -19.78 -12.16
CA PRO A 339 24.63 -20.87 -13.04
C PRO A 339 23.15 -21.26 -12.86
N CYS A 340 22.32 -20.83 -13.82
CA CYS A 340 21.06 -21.44 -14.26
C CYS A 340 19.91 -21.63 -13.26
N ASN A 341 19.96 -21.14 -12.02
CA ASN A 341 18.86 -21.33 -11.05
C ASN A 341 18.38 -20.04 -10.36
N PHE A 342 18.98 -18.89 -10.68
CA PHE A 342 18.69 -17.63 -10.02
C PHE A 342 17.39 -17.01 -10.56
N LYS A 343 16.40 -16.84 -9.69
CA LYS A 343 15.01 -16.48 -10.03
C LYS A 343 14.59 -15.14 -9.45
N HIS A 344 15.08 -14.80 -8.27
CA HIS A 344 14.60 -13.66 -7.50
C HIS A 344 15.77 -12.83 -6.96
N LEU A 345 15.80 -11.55 -7.32
CA LEU A 345 16.73 -10.57 -6.79
C LEU A 345 15.99 -9.34 -6.31
N ASP A 346 16.17 -9.01 -5.04
CA ASP A 346 15.71 -7.77 -4.45
C ASP A 346 16.88 -7.02 -3.81
N LEU A 347 17.20 -5.86 -4.37
CA LEU A 347 18.18 -4.91 -3.83
C LEU A 347 17.54 -3.55 -3.53
N SER A 348 16.22 -3.49 -3.47
CA SER A 348 15.47 -2.24 -3.31
C SER A 348 15.76 -1.53 -1.98
N ASP A 349 15.45 -0.24 -1.89
CA ASP A 349 15.64 0.56 -0.67
C ASP A 349 17.09 0.48 -0.13
N ASN A 350 18.07 0.78 -0.98
CA ASN A 350 19.49 0.84 -0.62
C ASN A 350 20.08 2.19 -1.08
N SER A 351 21.40 2.33 -1.11
CA SER A 351 22.10 3.51 -1.65
C SER A 351 22.99 3.14 -2.84
N ILE A 352 22.60 2.12 -3.61
CA ILE A 352 23.42 1.56 -4.68
C ILE A 352 23.60 2.61 -5.78
N SER A 353 24.82 3.12 -5.92
CA SER A 353 25.20 4.02 -6.99
C SER A 353 25.98 3.27 -8.06
N GLN A 354 25.30 2.95 -9.16
CA GLN A 354 25.87 2.24 -10.30
C GLN A 354 25.66 3.08 -11.56
N GLU A 355 26.71 3.28 -12.36
CA GLU A 355 26.62 4.10 -13.60
C GLU A 355 25.77 3.46 -14.70
N ASP A 356 25.59 2.15 -14.67
CA ASP A 356 24.70 1.40 -15.57
C ASP A 356 24.29 0.10 -14.88
N ILE A 357 23.09 -0.42 -15.19
CA ILE A 357 22.67 -1.77 -14.76
C ILE A 357 23.65 -2.84 -15.29
N LEU A 358 24.37 -2.54 -16.40
CA LEU A 358 25.40 -3.40 -17.00
C LEU A 358 26.83 -2.95 -16.71
N GLU A 359 27.74 -3.91 -16.62
CA GLU A 359 29.17 -3.72 -16.90
C GLU A 359 29.43 -3.90 -18.42
N PRO A 360 30.23 -3.03 -19.08
CA PRO A 360 30.48 -3.08 -20.54
C PRO A 360 31.15 -4.36 -21.06
N SER A 361 31.59 -5.27 -20.19
CA SER A 361 32.50 -6.38 -20.52
C SER A 361 31.91 -7.79 -20.38
N MET A 362 30.63 -7.95 -20.05
CA MET A 362 30.07 -9.28 -19.73
C MET A 362 29.12 -9.86 -20.80
N SER A 363 29.45 -11.07 -21.25
CA SER A 363 28.50 -11.99 -21.86
C SER A 363 27.73 -12.71 -20.75
N LEU A 364 26.42 -12.55 -20.68
CA LEU A 364 25.57 -13.41 -19.86
C LEU A 364 25.79 -14.88 -20.27
N SER A 365 25.82 -15.78 -19.29
CA SER A 365 25.60 -17.19 -19.60
C SER A 365 24.16 -17.33 -20.11
N ARG A 366 23.92 -18.13 -21.16
CA ARG A 366 22.56 -18.31 -21.72
C ARG A 366 21.54 -18.65 -20.64
N CYS A 367 21.94 -19.39 -19.60
CA CYS A 367 21.06 -19.85 -18.55
C CYS A 367 20.44 -18.75 -17.67
N ALA A 368 21.22 -17.75 -17.23
CA ALA A 368 20.73 -16.75 -16.28
C ALA A 368 19.62 -15.87 -16.89
N ALA A 369 19.68 -15.67 -18.22
CA ALA A 369 18.66 -14.97 -18.97
C ALA A 369 17.29 -15.67 -18.90
N PHE A 370 17.22 -17.01 -18.83
CA PHE A 370 15.93 -17.71 -18.95
C PHE A 370 15.23 -18.01 -17.63
N GLU A 371 15.85 -17.85 -16.46
CA GLU A 371 15.23 -18.30 -15.19
C GLU A 371 14.82 -17.15 -14.26
N LEU A 372 15.32 -15.94 -14.49
CA LEU A 372 14.96 -14.79 -13.67
C LEU A 372 13.48 -14.45 -13.83
N GLN A 373 12.78 -14.34 -12.70
CA GLN A 373 11.33 -14.09 -12.61
C GLN A 373 11.01 -12.78 -11.88
N TYR A 374 11.86 -12.36 -10.94
CA TYR A 374 11.66 -11.18 -10.12
C TYR A 374 12.97 -10.38 -10.03
N LEU A 375 12.90 -9.11 -10.41
CA LEU A 375 13.99 -8.15 -10.28
C LEU A 375 13.44 -6.85 -9.71
N ALA A 376 13.82 -6.54 -8.47
CA ALA A 376 13.50 -5.27 -7.81
C ALA A 376 14.79 -4.54 -7.42
N LEU A 377 14.92 -3.31 -7.91
CA LEU A 377 16.05 -2.41 -7.69
C LEU A 377 15.57 -1.00 -7.29
N CYS A 378 14.33 -0.87 -6.82
CA CYS A 378 13.71 0.43 -6.59
C CYS A 378 14.35 1.19 -5.43
N ASN A 379 14.17 2.51 -5.44
CA ASN A 379 14.67 3.41 -4.40
C ASN A 379 16.18 3.21 -4.15
N ASN A 380 16.97 3.50 -5.19
CA ASN A 380 18.43 3.44 -5.22
C ASN A 380 19.00 4.66 -5.98
N ASN A 381 20.31 4.69 -6.21
CA ASN A 381 20.98 5.76 -6.97
C ASN A 381 21.54 5.24 -8.31
N ILE A 382 20.82 4.31 -8.95
CA ILE A 382 21.22 3.72 -10.23
C ILE A 382 20.99 4.76 -11.32
N ASN A 383 22.04 5.08 -12.08
CA ASN A 383 21.94 5.98 -13.23
C ASN A 383 22.28 5.22 -14.53
N GLY A 384 22.46 5.97 -15.62
CA GLY A 384 22.72 5.39 -16.93
C GLY A 384 21.44 5.13 -17.71
N SER A 385 21.49 4.24 -18.69
CA SER A 385 20.33 3.91 -19.53
C SER A 385 19.83 2.49 -19.31
N LEU A 386 18.53 2.27 -19.51
CA LEU A 386 17.97 0.94 -19.51
C LEU A 386 18.62 0.10 -20.62
N PRO A 387 19.31 -1.01 -20.30
CA PRO A 387 20.01 -1.79 -21.30
C PRO A 387 19.06 -2.68 -22.09
N SER A 388 19.26 -2.77 -23.40
CA SER A 388 18.48 -3.67 -24.27
C SER A 388 18.60 -5.15 -23.88
N LEU A 389 19.68 -5.51 -23.17
CA LEU A 389 19.92 -6.86 -22.68
C LEU A 389 18.85 -7.35 -21.69
N LEU A 390 18.17 -6.45 -20.97
CA LEU A 390 17.06 -6.83 -20.09
C LEU A 390 15.95 -7.58 -20.85
N GLY A 391 15.72 -7.24 -22.13
CA GLY A 391 14.79 -7.96 -22.99
C GLY A 391 15.17 -9.42 -23.31
N GLN A 392 16.27 -9.95 -22.76
CA GLN A 392 16.56 -11.38 -22.82
C GLN A 392 15.90 -12.18 -21.68
N PHE A 393 15.39 -11.52 -20.65
CA PHE A 393 14.77 -12.17 -19.49
C PHE A 393 13.32 -12.57 -19.75
N THR A 394 13.10 -13.53 -20.65
CA THR A 394 11.75 -13.87 -21.14
C THR A 394 10.79 -14.43 -20.09
N ASN A 395 11.32 -14.93 -18.95
CA ASN A 395 10.55 -15.42 -17.81
C ASN A 395 10.36 -14.38 -16.69
N LEU A 396 10.79 -13.13 -16.92
CA LEU A 396 10.65 -12.06 -15.96
C LEU A 396 9.18 -11.68 -15.83
N ASN A 397 8.64 -11.87 -14.63
CA ASN A 397 7.24 -11.57 -14.30
C ASN A 397 7.11 -10.21 -13.61
N TYR A 398 8.14 -9.83 -12.83
CA TYR A 398 8.15 -8.62 -12.02
C TYR A 398 9.45 -7.85 -12.25
N LEU A 399 9.32 -6.61 -12.73
CA LEU A 399 10.43 -5.69 -12.93
C LEU A 399 10.10 -4.35 -12.27
N ASP A 400 10.82 -4.02 -11.20
CA ASP A 400 10.72 -2.73 -10.52
C ASP A 400 12.08 -2.03 -10.50
N LEU A 401 12.15 -0.90 -11.20
CA LEU A 401 13.31 -0.02 -11.28
C LEU A 401 12.95 1.41 -10.84
N SER A 402 11.85 1.58 -10.12
CA SER A 402 11.32 2.88 -9.71
C SER A 402 12.26 3.65 -8.78
N GLN A 403 12.09 4.96 -8.68
CA GLN A 403 12.85 5.82 -7.76
C GLN A 403 14.37 5.66 -7.93
N ASN A 404 14.85 5.89 -9.15
CA ASN A 404 16.27 5.86 -9.51
C ASN A 404 16.61 7.07 -10.42
N ASP A 405 17.86 7.14 -10.89
CA ASP A 405 18.36 8.21 -11.77
C ASP A 405 18.46 7.75 -13.25
N LEU A 406 17.65 6.77 -13.68
CA LEU A 406 17.73 6.18 -15.03
C LEU A 406 17.33 7.19 -16.12
N ARG A 407 18.01 7.12 -17.27
CA ARG A 407 17.87 8.06 -18.39
C ARG A 407 17.69 7.32 -19.73
N GLY A 408 17.45 8.09 -20.78
CA GLY A 408 17.26 7.56 -22.14
C GLY A 408 15.86 6.96 -22.32
N SER A 409 15.66 6.18 -23.37
CA SER A 409 14.35 5.61 -23.71
C SER A 409 14.15 4.20 -23.18
N VAL A 410 12.90 3.82 -22.95
CA VAL A 410 12.52 2.42 -22.69
C VAL A 410 12.92 1.56 -23.91
N PRO A 411 13.76 0.51 -23.76
CA PRO A 411 14.30 -0.24 -24.89
C PRO A 411 13.24 -1.04 -25.65
N ALA A 412 13.30 -1.02 -26.98
CA ALA A 412 12.43 -1.81 -27.86
C ALA A 412 12.47 -3.32 -27.60
N SER A 413 13.56 -3.84 -27.00
CA SER A 413 13.72 -5.26 -26.69
C SER A 413 12.80 -5.75 -25.57
N PHE A 414 12.16 -4.87 -24.81
CA PHE A 414 11.20 -5.25 -23.76
C PHE A 414 9.96 -5.96 -24.34
N VAL A 415 9.70 -5.85 -25.66
CA VAL A 415 8.72 -6.67 -26.38
C VAL A 415 8.91 -8.18 -26.16
N ASN A 416 10.13 -8.62 -25.87
CA ASN A 416 10.45 -10.03 -25.64
C ASN A 416 10.12 -10.51 -24.21
N LEU A 417 9.75 -9.62 -23.29
CA LEU A 417 9.41 -9.95 -21.90
C LEU A 417 7.97 -10.49 -21.83
N SER A 418 7.70 -11.60 -22.54
CA SER A 418 6.34 -12.10 -22.74
C SER A 418 5.61 -12.55 -21.47
N ALA A 419 6.35 -12.87 -20.40
CA ALA A 419 5.78 -13.27 -19.11
C ALA A 419 5.57 -12.10 -18.12
N LEU A 420 5.90 -10.86 -18.54
CA LEU A 420 5.90 -9.69 -17.66
C LEU A 420 4.47 -9.33 -17.24
N LYS A 421 4.24 -9.31 -15.93
CA LYS A 421 2.98 -8.94 -15.27
C LYS A 421 3.04 -7.58 -14.60
N TYR A 422 4.21 -7.23 -14.06
CA TYR A 422 4.44 -6.01 -13.32
C TYR A 422 5.65 -5.27 -13.88
N LEU A 423 5.43 -4.04 -14.35
CA LEU A 423 6.47 -3.13 -14.80
C LEU A 423 6.33 -1.80 -14.05
N ASP A 424 7.36 -1.46 -13.27
CA ASP A 424 7.44 -0.20 -12.56
C ASP A 424 8.75 0.52 -12.85
N LEU A 425 8.61 1.72 -13.41
CA LEU A 425 9.66 2.66 -13.80
C LEU A 425 9.40 4.07 -13.23
N LEU A 426 8.48 4.19 -12.26
CA LEU A 426 8.10 5.43 -11.59
C LEU A 426 9.32 6.24 -11.17
N TYR A 427 9.22 7.57 -11.25
CA TYR A 427 10.19 8.50 -10.66
C TYR A 427 11.63 8.20 -11.13
N ASN A 428 11.84 8.37 -12.43
CA ASN A 428 13.14 8.29 -13.09
C ASN A 428 13.28 9.51 -14.04
N ASN A 429 14.36 9.55 -14.82
CA ASN A 429 14.60 10.59 -15.81
C ASN A 429 14.56 10.02 -17.24
N LEU A 430 13.66 9.06 -17.49
CA LEU A 430 13.44 8.44 -18.80
C LEU A 430 12.84 9.45 -19.78
N SER A 431 13.13 9.30 -21.06
CA SER A 431 12.76 10.22 -22.13
C SER A 431 12.42 9.48 -23.43
N GLY A 432 11.97 10.19 -24.45
CA GLY A 432 11.55 9.57 -25.71
C GLY A 432 10.08 9.14 -25.68
N LEU A 433 9.69 8.26 -26.59
CA LEU A 433 8.29 7.85 -26.77
C LEU A 433 7.94 6.68 -25.85
N ILE A 434 6.66 6.58 -25.44
CA ILE A 434 6.09 5.34 -24.93
C ILE A 434 6.15 4.31 -26.07
N PRO A 435 6.85 3.17 -25.92
CA PRO A 435 6.97 2.22 -27.01
C PRO A 435 5.66 1.48 -27.33
N ASP A 436 5.33 1.36 -28.62
CA ASP A 436 4.14 0.64 -29.09
C ASP A 436 4.10 -0.84 -28.66
N PHE A 437 5.25 -1.45 -28.37
CA PHE A 437 5.31 -2.85 -27.93
C PHE A 437 4.65 -3.09 -26.57
N ILE A 438 4.44 -2.06 -25.75
CA ILE A 438 3.70 -2.21 -24.48
C ILE A 438 2.32 -2.81 -24.75
N GLY A 439 1.74 -2.51 -25.93
CA GLY A 439 0.51 -3.14 -26.38
C GLY A 439 0.58 -4.62 -26.75
N GLN A 440 1.77 -5.21 -26.80
CA GLN A 440 2.03 -6.61 -27.17
C GLN A 440 2.29 -7.51 -25.95
N LEU A 441 2.40 -6.95 -24.74
CA LEU A 441 2.61 -7.70 -23.50
C LEU A 441 1.28 -8.28 -23.02
N ILE A 442 1.00 -9.54 -23.38
CA ILE A 442 -0.34 -10.14 -23.21
C ILE A 442 -0.70 -10.38 -21.73
N ASP A 443 0.30 -10.66 -20.89
CA ASP A 443 0.11 -11.00 -19.47
C ASP A 443 0.31 -9.79 -18.54
N ILE A 444 0.45 -8.57 -19.06
CA ILE A 444 0.74 -7.37 -18.26
C ILE A 444 -0.49 -6.95 -17.44
N GLU A 445 -0.33 -6.87 -16.12
CA GLU A 445 -1.40 -6.53 -15.17
C GLU A 445 -1.21 -5.12 -14.58
N HIS A 446 0.05 -4.68 -14.43
CA HIS A 446 0.44 -3.43 -13.81
C HIS A 446 1.54 -2.72 -14.62
N ILE A 447 1.28 -1.45 -14.96
CA ILE A 447 2.24 -0.56 -15.61
C ILE A 447 2.26 0.77 -14.84
N ASP A 448 3.39 1.09 -14.23
CA ASP A 448 3.71 2.43 -13.72
C ASP A 448 4.98 2.94 -14.44
N ILE A 449 4.83 4.00 -15.24
CA ILE A 449 5.94 4.71 -15.90
C ILE A 449 5.79 6.22 -15.65
N SER A 450 5.16 6.56 -14.54
CA SER A 450 4.86 7.93 -14.17
C SER A 450 6.09 8.70 -13.68
N SER A 451 5.96 10.03 -13.55
CA SER A 451 7.02 10.92 -13.07
C SER A 451 8.35 10.73 -13.83
N ASN A 452 8.28 10.88 -15.15
CA ASN A 452 9.41 10.78 -16.08
C ASN A 452 9.36 11.96 -17.09
N SER A 453 10.21 11.93 -18.12
CA SER A 453 10.23 12.92 -19.23
C SER A 453 9.78 12.30 -20.57
N LEU A 454 8.83 11.36 -20.54
CA LEU A 454 8.31 10.72 -21.75
C LEU A 454 7.42 11.67 -22.55
N GLN A 455 7.50 11.59 -23.87
CA GLN A 455 6.84 12.49 -24.81
C GLN A 455 6.10 11.73 -25.91
N GLY A 456 5.41 12.47 -26.79
CA GLY A 456 4.63 11.89 -27.89
C GLY A 456 3.22 11.52 -27.45
N SER A 457 2.49 10.80 -28.31
CA SER A 457 1.12 10.38 -28.01
C SER A 457 1.06 9.03 -27.33
N LEU A 458 -0.04 8.77 -26.62
CA LEU A 458 -0.40 7.41 -26.21
C LEU A 458 -0.44 6.48 -27.43
N PRO A 459 0.00 5.22 -27.29
CA PRO A 459 0.03 4.26 -28.40
C PRO A 459 -1.39 3.97 -28.90
N GLN A 460 -1.54 3.67 -30.20
CA GLN A 460 -2.85 3.40 -30.81
C GLN A 460 -3.46 2.06 -30.36
N HIS A 461 -2.67 1.19 -29.74
CA HIS A 461 -3.09 -0.08 -29.18
C HIS A 461 -2.34 -0.33 -27.86
N ILE A 462 -3.05 -0.77 -26.82
CA ILE A 462 -2.45 -1.36 -25.62
C ILE A 462 -2.97 -2.79 -25.42
N ALA A 463 -2.27 -3.58 -24.60
CA ALA A 463 -2.59 -4.97 -24.33
C ALA A 463 -3.96 -5.09 -23.67
N CYS A 464 -4.73 -6.08 -24.08
CA CYS A 464 -6.14 -6.24 -23.70
C CYS A 464 -6.35 -6.84 -22.29
N ASN A 465 -5.29 -7.05 -21.51
CA ASN A 465 -5.33 -7.80 -20.25
C ASN A 465 -4.80 -7.01 -19.03
N LEU A 466 -4.84 -5.67 -19.10
CA LEU A 466 -4.52 -4.80 -17.96
C LEU A 466 -5.58 -4.96 -16.87
N ASP A 467 -5.24 -5.73 -15.84
CA ASP A 467 -6.14 -6.10 -14.74
C ASP A 467 -6.10 -5.14 -13.54
N TRP A 468 -5.07 -4.30 -13.43
CA TRP A 468 -4.88 -3.46 -12.25
C TRP A 468 -4.56 -2.01 -12.57
N LEU A 469 -3.31 -1.67 -12.95
CA LEU A 469 -2.81 -0.29 -12.98
C LEU A 469 -2.35 0.09 -14.40
N LEU A 470 -2.80 1.26 -14.86
CA LEU A 470 -2.11 2.04 -15.88
C LEU A 470 -1.83 3.44 -15.33
N ASP A 471 -0.58 3.70 -14.97
CA ASP A 471 -0.12 4.99 -14.49
C ASP A 471 0.97 5.58 -15.40
N LEU A 472 0.64 6.73 -15.98
CA LEU A 472 1.53 7.53 -16.83
C LEU A 472 1.57 9.01 -16.37
N HIS A 473 1.19 9.28 -15.13
CA HIS A 473 1.08 10.66 -14.62
C HIS A 473 2.42 11.40 -14.67
N ASN A 474 2.38 12.73 -14.66
CA ASN A 474 3.56 13.59 -14.59
C ASN A 474 4.63 13.25 -15.65
N ASN A 475 4.22 13.36 -16.91
CA ASN A 475 5.07 13.20 -18.10
C ASN A 475 4.80 14.35 -19.09
N LEU A 476 5.38 14.27 -20.30
CA LEU A 476 5.20 15.25 -21.38
C LEU A 476 4.34 14.68 -22.53
N LEU A 477 3.37 13.81 -22.22
CA LEU A 477 2.54 13.15 -23.22
C LEU A 477 1.57 14.12 -23.88
N THR A 478 1.34 13.96 -25.18
CA THR A 478 0.55 14.85 -26.05
C THR A 478 -0.50 14.05 -26.82
N GLY A 479 -1.28 14.71 -27.68
CA GLY A 479 -2.29 14.04 -28.50
C GLY A 479 -3.58 13.76 -27.73
N THR A 480 -4.39 12.83 -28.24
CA THR A 480 -5.72 12.51 -27.69
C THR A 480 -5.70 11.20 -26.92
N ILE A 481 -6.61 11.04 -25.95
CA ILE A 481 -6.86 9.75 -25.28
C ILE A 481 -7.51 8.77 -26.28
N PRO A 482 -6.90 7.61 -26.56
CA PRO A 482 -7.47 6.63 -27.49
C PRO A 482 -8.70 5.90 -26.93
N ASN A 483 -9.57 5.43 -27.82
CA ASN A 483 -10.80 4.71 -27.45
C ASN A 483 -10.58 3.35 -26.78
N TRP A 484 -9.42 2.69 -27.00
CA TRP A 484 -9.12 1.41 -26.38
C TRP A 484 -9.06 1.48 -24.86
N LEU A 485 -8.80 2.66 -24.29
CA LEU A 485 -8.74 2.85 -22.84
C LEU A 485 -10.10 2.55 -22.19
N GLY A 486 -11.19 2.85 -22.90
CA GLY A 486 -12.54 2.50 -22.45
C GLY A 486 -12.95 1.04 -22.68
N ASN A 487 -12.09 0.23 -23.31
CA ASN A 487 -12.32 -1.19 -23.56
C ASN A 487 -11.54 -2.11 -22.59
N LEU A 488 -10.79 -1.54 -21.63
CA LEU A 488 -10.05 -2.32 -20.64
C LEU A 488 -11.01 -2.90 -19.60
N GLU A 489 -11.43 -4.16 -19.76
CA GLU A 489 -12.53 -4.76 -18.98
C GLU A 489 -12.23 -4.94 -17.48
N TYR A 490 -10.95 -5.09 -17.12
CA TYR A 490 -10.53 -5.48 -15.77
C TYR A 490 -9.74 -4.40 -15.03
N VAL A 491 -9.26 -3.35 -15.71
CA VAL A 491 -8.42 -2.31 -15.11
C VAL A 491 -9.13 -1.64 -13.93
N GLN A 492 -8.39 -1.37 -12.86
CA GLN A 492 -8.93 -0.75 -11.65
C GLN A 492 -8.52 0.71 -11.52
N VAL A 493 -7.32 1.06 -11.97
CA VAL A 493 -6.77 2.41 -11.86
C VAL A 493 -6.21 2.87 -13.20
N ILE A 494 -6.63 4.05 -13.62
CA ILE A 494 -6.04 4.79 -14.73
C ILE A 494 -5.67 6.19 -14.22
N ASP A 495 -4.39 6.52 -14.26
CA ASP A 495 -3.88 7.87 -14.01
C ASP A 495 -3.06 8.37 -15.19
N LEU A 496 -3.57 9.41 -15.84
CA LEU A 496 -2.93 10.12 -16.94
C LEU A 496 -2.72 11.60 -16.61
N SER A 497 -2.82 11.96 -15.32
CA SER A 497 -2.79 13.33 -14.85
C SER A 497 -1.44 14.02 -15.10
N SER A 498 -1.42 15.35 -15.03
CA SER A 498 -0.19 16.15 -15.17
C SER A 498 0.58 15.84 -16.47
N ASN A 499 -0.13 15.93 -17.61
CA ASN A 499 0.41 15.72 -18.94
C ASN A 499 -0.04 16.87 -19.88
N MET A 500 0.22 16.74 -21.18
CA MET A 500 -0.24 17.68 -22.23
C MET A 500 -1.28 17.03 -23.16
N LEU A 501 -2.08 16.10 -22.65
CA LEU A 501 -3.14 15.44 -23.41
C LEU A 501 -4.25 16.44 -23.75
N SER A 502 -4.87 16.28 -24.92
CA SER A 502 -5.79 17.26 -25.49
C SER A 502 -6.93 16.60 -26.25
N GLY A 503 -7.85 17.42 -26.76
CA GLY A 503 -9.01 16.95 -27.50
C GLY A 503 -10.20 16.65 -26.58
N ALA A 504 -11.30 16.27 -27.21
CA ALA A 504 -12.51 15.89 -26.50
C ALA A 504 -12.54 14.38 -26.31
N ILE A 505 -12.61 13.95 -25.06
CA ILE A 505 -12.66 12.52 -24.69
C ILE A 505 -14.05 11.93 -24.98
N PHE A 506 -15.06 12.80 -24.93
CA PHE A 506 -16.47 12.42 -25.04
C PHE A 506 -17.10 12.77 -26.39
N GLU A 507 -16.43 13.53 -27.27
CA GLU A 507 -17.00 13.92 -28.58
C GLU A 507 -16.69 12.87 -29.67
N GLY A 508 -17.59 11.91 -29.82
CA GLY A 508 -17.82 11.20 -31.08
C GLY A 508 -19.04 11.79 -31.77
N ASN A 509 -18.85 12.58 -32.81
CA ASN A 509 -19.92 13.24 -33.57
C ASN A 509 -21.07 12.26 -33.90
N ASN A 510 -22.22 12.44 -33.26
CA ASN A 510 -23.47 11.67 -33.38
C ASN A 510 -23.42 10.23 -32.82
N ALA A 511 -23.94 10.10 -31.59
CA ALA A 511 -24.54 8.90 -30.95
C ALA A 511 -23.65 7.85 -30.25
N SER A 512 -22.38 8.12 -29.97
CA SER A 512 -21.58 7.27 -29.06
C SER A 512 -20.33 8.01 -28.61
N SER A 513 -20.17 8.23 -27.30
CA SER A 513 -18.92 8.74 -26.75
C SER A 513 -17.77 7.79 -27.12
N LEU A 514 -16.61 8.34 -27.50
CA LEU A 514 -15.45 7.54 -27.91
C LEU A 514 -14.79 6.79 -26.74
N PHE A 515 -15.11 7.20 -25.51
CA PHE A 515 -14.58 6.65 -24.27
C PHE A 515 -15.73 6.18 -23.38
N ASN A 516 -15.73 4.89 -23.06
CA ASN A 516 -16.64 4.28 -22.11
C ASN A 516 -15.88 3.98 -20.82
N ILE A 517 -16.46 4.27 -19.66
CA ILE A 517 -15.83 3.90 -18.39
C ILE A 517 -15.96 2.37 -18.20
N PRO A 518 -14.86 1.62 -17.97
CA PRO A 518 -14.92 0.20 -17.63
C PRO A 518 -15.65 -0.05 -16.31
N SER A 519 -16.42 -1.14 -16.23
CA SER A 519 -17.17 -1.49 -15.02
C SER A 519 -16.27 -1.80 -13.82
N SER A 520 -15.06 -2.31 -14.05
CA SER A 520 -14.07 -2.61 -13.01
C SER A 520 -13.36 -1.38 -12.46
N LEU A 521 -13.41 -0.25 -13.17
CA LEU A 521 -12.59 0.92 -12.88
C LEU A 521 -13.02 1.55 -11.54
N LYS A 522 -12.05 1.74 -10.65
CA LYS A 522 -12.20 2.41 -9.36
C LYS A 522 -11.68 3.84 -9.38
N VAL A 523 -10.58 4.09 -10.08
CA VAL A 523 -9.93 5.41 -10.13
C VAL A 523 -9.72 5.82 -11.58
N LEU A 524 -10.24 6.99 -11.91
CA LEU A 524 -9.93 7.70 -13.16
C LEU A 524 -9.40 9.09 -12.81
N ASP A 525 -8.09 9.30 -12.98
CA ASP A 525 -7.47 10.62 -12.87
C ASP A 525 -6.94 11.09 -14.23
N LEU A 526 -7.55 12.16 -14.74
CA LEU A 526 -7.17 12.85 -15.97
C LEU A 526 -6.80 14.32 -15.70
N GLY A 527 -6.53 14.66 -14.44
CA GLY A 527 -6.29 16.02 -13.97
C GLY A 527 -5.10 16.70 -14.66
N ASP A 528 -5.08 18.02 -14.63
CA ASP A 528 -3.92 18.84 -15.03
C ASP A 528 -3.43 18.51 -16.47
N ASN A 529 -4.36 18.57 -17.44
CA ASN A 529 -4.13 18.34 -18.87
C ASN A 529 -4.75 19.48 -19.72
N MET A 530 -4.82 19.31 -21.05
CA MET A 530 -5.47 20.24 -21.99
C MET A 530 -6.77 19.66 -22.58
N LEU A 531 -7.45 18.77 -21.86
CA LEU A 531 -8.67 18.09 -22.31
C LEU A 531 -9.84 19.08 -22.39
N SER A 532 -10.75 18.89 -23.34
CA SER A 532 -11.83 19.86 -23.61
C SER A 532 -13.13 19.16 -24.02
N GLY A 533 -14.17 19.95 -24.31
CA GLY A 533 -15.51 19.44 -24.64
C GLY A 533 -16.41 19.33 -23.40
N GLU A 534 -17.63 18.86 -23.61
CA GLU A 534 -18.58 18.61 -22.53
C GLU A 534 -18.30 17.25 -21.86
N ILE A 535 -18.62 17.14 -20.56
CA ILE A 535 -18.51 15.87 -19.83
C ILE A 535 -19.76 15.03 -20.16
N GLU A 536 -19.59 13.94 -20.91
CA GLU A 536 -20.65 12.94 -21.13
C GLU A 536 -20.21 11.58 -20.58
N ILE A 537 -20.78 11.17 -19.44
CA ILE A 537 -20.48 9.85 -18.89
C ILE A 537 -21.29 8.78 -19.63
N GLN A 538 -20.59 7.90 -20.33
CA GLN A 538 -21.13 6.66 -20.89
C GLN A 538 -20.38 5.47 -20.30
N PHE A 539 -21.13 4.46 -19.89
CA PHE A 539 -20.56 3.19 -19.41
C PHE A 539 -20.35 2.25 -20.60
N GLY A 540 -19.44 1.29 -20.43
CA GLY A 540 -19.21 0.23 -21.41
C GLY A 540 -20.43 -0.69 -21.62
N LYS A 541 -20.19 -1.93 -22.05
CA LYS A 541 -21.26 -2.91 -22.30
C LYS A 541 -22.05 -3.32 -21.04
N ALA A 542 -21.57 -2.96 -19.85
CA ALA A 542 -22.19 -3.27 -18.58
C ALA A 542 -23.20 -2.17 -18.18
N PRO A 543 -24.27 -2.54 -17.46
CA PRO A 543 -25.14 -1.56 -16.85
C PRO A 543 -24.40 -0.64 -15.86
N PHE A 544 -24.87 0.60 -15.71
CA PHE A 544 -24.25 1.59 -14.82
C PHE A 544 -24.13 1.12 -13.36
N TRP A 545 -25.04 0.25 -12.88
CA TRP A 545 -25.00 -0.26 -11.50
C TRP A 545 -23.85 -1.24 -11.22
N ASP A 546 -23.19 -1.76 -12.26
CA ASP A 546 -22.01 -2.60 -12.13
C ASP A 546 -20.71 -1.77 -12.10
N ALA A 547 -20.79 -0.45 -12.34
CA ALA A 547 -19.64 0.44 -12.29
C ALA A 547 -19.14 0.63 -10.85
N ARG A 548 -17.84 0.44 -10.63
CA ARG A 548 -17.18 0.56 -9.32
C ARG A 548 -16.35 1.84 -9.16
N LEU A 549 -16.66 2.88 -9.91
CA LEU A 549 -15.87 4.11 -9.89
C LEU A 549 -16.01 4.80 -8.53
N GLU A 550 -14.90 4.91 -7.82
CA GLU A 550 -14.78 5.52 -6.50
C GLU A 550 -14.19 6.93 -6.60
N ILE A 551 -13.28 7.16 -7.54
CA ILE A 551 -12.57 8.43 -7.73
C ILE A 551 -12.64 8.87 -9.18
N LEU A 552 -13.15 10.08 -9.40
CA LEU A 552 -13.16 10.77 -10.68
C LEU A 552 -12.50 12.13 -10.52
N SER A 553 -11.28 12.28 -11.05
CA SER A 553 -10.59 13.58 -11.13
C SER A 553 -10.41 14.02 -12.58
N LEU A 554 -10.99 15.17 -12.89
CA LEU A 554 -10.91 15.86 -14.19
C LEU A 554 -10.38 17.29 -14.01
N ARG A 555 -9.76 17.60 -12.87
CA ARG A 555 -9.34 18.95 -12.50
C ARG A 555 -8.37 19.59 -13.50
N GLY A 556 -8.23 20.91 -13.49
CA GLY A 556 -7.16 21.61 -14.21
C GLY A 556 -7.17 21.37 -15.72
N ASN A 557 -8.35 21.27 -16.34
CA ASN A 557 -8.55 21.02 -17.77
C ASN A 557 -9.32 22.17 -18.45
N HIS A 558 -9.86 21.94 -19.64
CA HIS A 558 -10.70 22.87 -20.40
C HIS A 558 -12.11 22.33 -20.65
N PHE A 559 -12.62 21.45 -19.79
CA PHE A 559 -14.00 20.95 -19.89
C PHE A 559 -15.00 22.10 -19.74
N ASN A 560 -16.09 22.04 -20.50
CA ASN A 560 -17.13 23.07 -20.53
C ASN A 560 -18.53 22.41 -20.49
N GLY A 561 -19.58 23.22 -20.66
CA GLY A 561 -20.96 22.75 -20.52
C GLY A 561 -21.36 22.54 -19.05
N PRO A 562 -22.56 21.98 -18.80
CA PRO A 562 -23.04 21.69 -17.46
C PRO A 562 -22.41 20.42 -16.87
N ILE A 563 -22.41 20.31 -15.54
CA ILE A 563 -22.12 19.03 -14.86
C ILE A 563 -23.29 18.06 -15.16
N PRO A 564 -23.04 16.90 -15.81
CA PRO A 564 -24.10 15.98 -16.20
C PRO A 564 -24.74 15.30 -14.98
N SER A 565 -26.07 15.16 -14.97
CA SER A 565 -26.78 14.44 -13.91
C SER A 565 -26.44 12.95 -13.85
N GLN A 566 -25.89 12.39 -14.93
CA GLN A 566 -25.44 11.00 -15.03
C GLN A 566 -24.32 10.68 -14.03
N ILE A 567 -23.56 11.67 -13.55
CA ILE A 567 -22.62 11.48 -12.44
C ILE A 567 -23.33 10.86 -11.22
N CYS A 568 -24.60 11.22 -11.00
CA CYS A 568 -25.42 10.70 -9.91
C CYS A 568 -25.82 9.22 -10.05
N GLU A 569 -25.57 8.61 -11.20
CA GLU A 569 -25.78 7.17 -11.43
C GLU A 569 -24.60 6.32 -10.96
N LEU A 570 -23.46 6.94 -10.59
CA LEU A 570 -22.27 6.26 -10.08
C LEU A 570 -22.49 5.84 -8.61
N PRO A 571 -22.70 4.54 -8.32
CA PRO A 571 -23.14 4.13 -7.00
C PRO A 571 -22.05 4.20 -5.95
N TRP A 572 -20.77 4.17 -6.35
CA TRP A 572 -19.61 4.04 -5.46
C TRP A 572 -18.74 5.29 -5.39
N LEU A 573 -19.14 6.39 -6.04
CA LEU A 573 -18.31 7.59 -6.14
C LEU A 573 -18.12 8.24 -4.76
N LEU A 574 -16.87 8.40 -4.36
CA LEU A 574 -16.43 9.00 -3.10
C LEU A 574 -15.75 10.35 -3.34
N VAL A 575 -14.94 10.43 -4.39
CA VAL A 575 -14.15 11.63 -4.72
C VAL A 575 -14.53 12.13 -6.10
N LEU A 576 -14.99 13.39 -6.15
CA LEU A 576 -15.30 14.10 -7.39
C LEU A 576 -14.51 15.41 -7.44
N GLU A 577 -13.52 15.47 -8.31
CA GLU A 577 -12.68 16.65 -8.52
C GLU A 577 -12.87 17.20 -9.93
N LEU A 578 -13.57 18.32 -10.05
CA LEU A 578 -13.79 19.05 -11.31
C LEU A 578 -13.17 20.47 -11.27
N GLU A 579 -12.31 20.74 -10.28
CA GLU A 579 -11.65 22.03 -10.07
C GLU A 579 -11.04 22.61 -11.36
N GLY A 580 -11.08 23.93 -11.54
CA GLY A 580 -10.19 24.59 -12.50
C GLY A 580 -10.54 24.29 -13.96
N ASN A 581 -11.83 24.13 -14.25
CA ASN A 581 -12.37 23.92 -15.59
C ASN A 581 -13.17 25.15 -16.04
N ARG A 582 -13.95 25.01 -17.13
CA ARG A 582 -14.85 26.05 -17.65
C ARG A 582 -16.31 25.61 -17.54
N LEU A 583 -16.64 24.79 -16.55
CA LEU A 583 -17.98 24.23 -16.36
C LEU A 583 -18.98 25.36 -16.05
N THR A 584 -20.19 25.20 -16.54
CA THR A 584 -21.29 26.18 -16.43
C THR A 584 -22.54 25.49 -15.87
N GLY A 585 -23.67 26.18 -15.81
CA GLY A 585 -24.93 25.58 -15.32
C GLY A 585 -24.96 25.42 -13.81
N HIS A 586 -25.85 24.56 -13.33
CA HIS A 586 -26.15 24.41 -11.90
C HIS A 586 -25.47 23.17 -11.33
N ILE A 587 -25.18 23.20 -10.03
CA ILE A 587 -24.76 21.99 -9.29
C ILE A 587 -25.95 21.01 -9.26
N PRO A 588 -25.79 19.76 -9.73
CA PRO A 588 -26.88 18.78 -9.73
C PRO A 588 -27.34 18.45 -8.30
N PRO A 589 -28.64 18.64 -7.95
CA PRO A 589 -29.15 18.30 -6.62
C PRO A 589 -28.99 16.81 -6.28
N CYS A 590 -28.94 15.94 -7.29
CA CYS A 590 -28.81 14.50 -7.12
C CYS A 590 -27.48 14.07 -6.48
N LEU A 591 -26.45 14.91 -6.47
CA LEU A 591 -25.20 14.64 -5.74
C LEU A 591 -25.47 14.35 -4.25
N GLY A 592 -26.49 15.01 -3.68
CA GLY A 592 -26.93 14.80 -2.30
C GLY A 592 -27.71 13.52 -2.03
N SER A 593 -28.01 12.72 -3.06
CA SER A 593 -28.84 11.52 -2.98
C SER A 593 -28.11 10.24 -3.37
N MET A 594 -26.78 10.29 -3.51
CA MET A 594 -25.96 9.15 -3.91
C MET A 594 -25.89 8.06 -2.79
N PRO A 595 -25.99 6.76 -3.15
CA PRO A 595 -26.30 5.69 -2.20
C PRO A 595 -25.18 5.25 -1.25
N PHE A 596 -23.89 5.42 -1.58
CA PHE A 596 -22.78 4.92 -0.74
C PHE A 596 -22.29 5.86 0.35
N PHE A 597 -22.88 7.05 0.49
CA PHE A 597 -22.51 8.03 1.52
C PHE A 597 -22.97 7.68 2.95
N ASN A 598 -23.39 6.44 3.20
CA ASN A 598 -23.92 5.97 4.50
C ASN A 598 -23.34 4.62 5.00
N SER A 599 -22.33 4.03 4.34
CA SER A 599 -21.61 2.88 4.90
C SER A 599 -20.12 3.19 4.94
N TYR A 600 -19.54 3.16 6.15
CA TYR A 600 -18.10 2.92 6.35
C TYR A 600 -17.77 1.51 5.83
N THR A 601 -17.76 1.33 4.51
CA THR A 601 -17.03 0.24 3.89
C THR A 601 -15.59 0.72 3.82
N GLY A 602 -14.69 -0.07 4.39
CA GLY A 602 -13.25 0.23 4.44
C GLY A 602 -12.75 0.81 3.12
N GLY A 603 -11.83 1.78 3.24
CA GLY A 603 -11.30 2.56 2.13
C GLY A 603 -10.98 1.75 0.89
N VAL A 604 -10.99 2.42 -0.26
CA VAL A 604 -10.56 1.95 -1.58
C VAL A 604 -9.83 0.62 -1.51
N SER A 605 -10.60 -0.47 -1.51
CA SER A 605 -10.05 -1.77 -1.14
C SER A 605 -9.10 -2.22 -2.25
N GLY A 606 -7.82 -2.32 -1.91
CA GLY A 606 -6.77 -2.78 -2.81
C GLY A 606 -5.86 -1.70 -3.41
N ILE A 607 -6.10 -0.40 -3.22
CA ILE A 607 -5.27 0.67 -3.82
C ILE A 607 -4.35 1.28 -2.74
N ARG A 608 -3.48 0.44 -2.14
CA ARG A 608 -2.46 0.90 -1.16
C ARG A 608 -1.03 0.91 -1.72
N ASP A 609 -0.80 0.18 -2.81
CA ASP A 609 0.52 0.07 -3.47
C ASP A 609 0.62 0.92 -4.75
N THR A 610 -0.38 1.73 -5.07
CA THR A 610 -0.27 2.66 -6.19
C THR A 610 0.34 3.96 -5.70
N SER A 611 1.37 4.43 -6.39
CA SER A 611 2.01 5.74 -6.22
C SER A 611 1.09 6.95 -6.47
N LEU A 612 -0.19 6.71 -6.83
CA LEU A 612 -1.26 7.69 -7.01
C LEU A 612 -1.21 8.78 -5.93
N GLN A 613 -0.76 9.97 -6.32
CA GLN A 613 -0.79 11.15 -5.48
C GLN A 613 -2.03 11.95 -5.84
N ILE A 614 -3.12 11.74 -5.12
CA ILE A 614 -4.28 12.62 -5.25
C ILE A 614 -3.92 13.90 -4.53
N LYS A 615 -3.78 14.97 -5.32
CA LYS A 615 -3.56 16.32 -4.82
C LYS A 615 -4.89 16.87 -4.26
N GLU A 616 -5.12 16.65 -2.98
CA GLU A 616 -6.28 17.14 -2.24
C GLU A 616 -6.00 18.55 -1.69
N ILE A 617 -7.00 19.42 -1.59
CA ILE A 617 -6.89 20.66 -0.78
C ILE A 617 -7.52 20.38 0.58
N VAL A 618 -6.74 19.82 1.51
CA VAL A 618 -7.18 19.64 2.90
C VAL A 618 -6.58 20.78 3.72
N LYS A 619 -7.44 21.59 4.35
CA LYS A 619 -7.07 22.74 5.20
C LYS A 619 -6.45 23.94 4.45
N GLY A 620 -6.82 24.16 3.19
CA GLY A 620 -6.23 25.22 2.37
C GLY A 620 -4.76 24.97 2.01
N ILE A 621 -4.27 23.76 2.26
CA ILE A 621 -2.96 23.26 1.82
C ILE A 621 -3.24 22.16 0.81
N VAL A 622 -2.50 22.21 -0.30
CA VAL A 622 -2.41 21.12 -1.26
C VAL A 622 -1.69 19.95 -0.57
N ALA A 623 -2.44 18.95 -0.11
CA ALA A 623 -1.95 17.69 0.40
C ALA A 623 -1.84 16.67 -0.74
N LEU A 624 -0.69 16.02 -0.89
CA LEU A 624 -0.54 14.86 -1.76
C LEU A 624 -0.87 13.63 -0.92
N SER A 625 -2.06 13.07 -1.14
CA SER A 625 -2.59 11.90 -0.42
C SER A 625 -2.31 10.67 -1.27
N THR A 626 -1.47 9.77 -0.76
CA THR A 626 -1.30 8.41 -1.32
C THR A 626 -2.36 7.52 -0.69
N GLY A 627 -3.49 7.40 -1.36
CA GLY A 627 -4.65 6.64 -0.87
C GLY A 627 -5.40 7.40 0.22
N THR A 628 -6.65 7.78 -0.08
CA THR A 628 -7.56 8.39 0.89
C THR A 628 -7.66 7.49 2.12
N GLU A 629 -7.30 8.01 3.30
CA GLU A 629 -7.58 7.35 4.57
C GLU A 629 -9.06 6.95 4.59
N ALA A 630 -9.30 5.66 4.88
CA ALA A 630 -10.54 4.94 4.63
C ALA A 630 -11.86 5.74 4.57
N GLY A 631 -12.45 5.84 3.36
CA GLY A 631 -13.89 6.11 3.17
C GLY A 631 -14.33 7.58 3.29
N GLN A 632 -13.42 8.54 3.22
CA GLN A 632 -13.74 9.97 3.23
C GLN A 632 -14.24 10.44 1.86
N SER A 633 -15.35 11.18 1.83
CA SER A 633 -15.87 11.71 0.57
C SER A 633 -15.46 13.16 0.32
N ILE A 634 -15.12 13.48 -0.92
CA ILE A 634 -14.58 14.79 -1.32
C ILE A 634 -15.32 15.29 -2.55
N ILE A 635 -15.76 16.55 -2.52
CA ILE A 635 -16.34 17.24 -3.67
C ILE A 635 -15.60 18.56 -3.86
N ASP A 636 -14.82 18.67 -4.94
CA ASP A 636 -14.19 19.92 -5.37
C ASP A 636 -14.72 20.35 -6.74
N LEU A 637 -15.51 21.42 -6.74
CA LEU A 637 -16.08 22.05 -7.95
C LEU A 637 -15.56 23.49 -8.11
N SER A 638 -14.47 23.84 -7.43
CA SER A 638 -13.98 25.20 -7.37
C SER A 638 -13.38 25.69 -8.69
N SER A 639 -13.20 27.01 -8.81
CA SER A 639 -12.56 27.63 -9.98
C SER A 639 -13.24 27.25 -11.31
N ASN A 640 -14.57 27.40 -11.36
CA ASN A 640 -15.41 27.14 -12.53
C ASN A 640 -16.37 28.33 -12.77
N ASN A 641 -17.31 28.19 -13.73
CA ASN A 641 -18.33 29.20 -14.04
C ASN A 641 -19.73 28.76 -13.60
N LEU A 642 -19.85 28.00 -12.49
CA LEU A 642 -21.13 27.47 -12.02
C LEU A 642 -22.04 28.58 -11.50
N VAL A 643 -23.33 28.47 -11.77
CA VAL A 643 -24.37 29.45 -11.43
C VAL A 643 -25.52 28.79 -10.65
N GLY A 644 -26.46 29.59 -10.16
CA GLY A 644 -27.62 29.10 -9.40
C GLY A 644 -27.32 28.96 -7.91
N THR A 645 -28.12 28.18 -7.20
CA THR A 645 -28.02 28.02 -5.73
C THR A 645 -27.25 26.75 -5.34
N ILE A 646 -26.71 26.73 -4.12
CA ILE A 646 -26.22 25.47 -3.51
C ILE A 646 -27.46 24.59 -3.22
N PRO A 647 -27.55 23.37 -3.75
CA PRO A 647 -28.70 22.48 -3.50
C PRO A 647 -28.79 22.08 -2.02
N GLU A 648 -30.01 22.09 -1.45
CA GLU A 648 -30.27 21.65 -0.07
C GLU A 648 -29.92 20.17 0.10
N GLU A 649 -30.07 19.37 -0.95
CA GLU A 649 -29.79 17.95 -0.98
C GLU A 649 -28.33 17.63 -0.63
N LEU A 650 -27.37 18.52 -0.94
CA LEU A 650 -25.96 18.32 -0.58
C LEU A 650 -25.76 18.18 0.93
N THR A 651 -26.66 18.75 1.74
CA THR A 651 -26.60 18.62 3.21
C THR A 651 -26.91 17.22 3.73
N ASN A 652 -27.39 16.31 2.86
CA ASN A 652 -27.66 14.91 3.22
C ASN A 652 -26.39 14.02 3.21
N ILE A 653 -25.26 14.54 2.72
CA ILE A 653 -24.02 13.79 2.55
C ILE A 653 -23.27 13.68 3.88
N SER A 654 -23.71 12.78 4.75
CA SER A 654 -23.20 12.69 6.14
C SER A 654 -21.71 12.30 6.25
N ALA A 655 -21.19 11.55 5.25
CA ALA A 655 -19.80 11.12 5.17
C ALA A 655 -18.87 12.13 4.45
N LEU A 656 -19.38 13.30 4.04
CA LEU A 656 -18.57 14.32 3.37
C LEU A 656 -17.46 14.81 4.30
N PHE A 657 -16.24 14.79 3.80
CA PHE A 657 -15.03 15.23 4.51
C PHE A 657 -14.60 16.62 4.05
N ALA A 658 -14.61 16.87 2.73
CA ALA A 658 -14.25 18.15 2.17
C ALA A 658 -15.24 18.60 1.08
N LEU A 659 -15.63 19.88 1.14
CA LEU A 659 -16.48 20.53 0.14
C LEU A 659 -15.85 21.87 -0.27
N ASN A 660 -15.47 21.98 -1.54
CA ASN A 660 -14.93 23.21 -2.10
C ASN A 660 -15.77 23.65 -3.31
N LEU A 661 -16.47 24.77 -3.16
CA LEU A 661 -17.30 25.40 -4.19
C LEU A 661 -16.78 26.80 -4.55
N SER A 662 -15.56 27.13 -4.11
CA SER A 662 -15.03 28.49 -4.21
C SER A 662 -14.79 28.93 -5.67
N PHE A 663 -14.67 30.24 -5.89
CA PHE A 663 -14.41 30.82 -7.22
C PHE A 663 -15.41 30.35 -8.29
N ASN A 664 -16.69 30.60 -8.02
CA ASN A 664 -17.80 30.35 -8.93
C ASN A 664 -18.75 31.56 -8.96
N HIS A 665 -19.92 31.43 -9.59
CA HIS A 665 -20.97 32.45 -9.65
C HIS A 665 -22.23 32.02 -8.90
N LEU A 666 -22.08 31.24 -7.81
CA LEU A 666 -23.21 30.74 -7.03
C LEU A 666 -23.92 31.88 -6.30
N THR A 667 -25.24 31.78 -6.21
CA THR A 667 -26.18 32.78 -5.67
C THR A 667 -27.10 32.12 -4.63
N GLY A 668 -28.05 32.87 -4.07
CA GLY A 668 -28.97 32.34 -3.05
C GLY A 668 -28.35 32.33 -1.67
N HIS A 669 -28.73 31.38 -0.83
CA HIS A 669 -28.33 31.31 0.58
C HIS A 669 -27.51 30.05 0.85
N ILE A 670 -26.72 30.04 1.92
CA ILE A 670 -26.13 28.80 2.44
C ILE A 670 -27.28 27.94 3.00
N PRO A 671 -27.39 26.64 2.63
CA PRO A 671 -28.47 25.77 3.08
C PRO A 671 -28.68 25.76 4.60
N GLU A 672 -29.92 25.87 5.07
CA GLU A 672 -30.23 25.95 6.51
C GLU A 672 -29.77 24.71 7.28
N ASN A 673 -29.71 23.55 6.61
CA ASN A 673 -29.28 22.29 7.18
C ASN A 673 -27.80 21.96 6.96
N ILE A 674 -26.94 22.94 6.60
CA ILE A 674 -25.50 22.70 6.37
C ILE A 674 -24.79 22.00 7.54
N GLY A 675 -25.30 22.19 8.77
CA GLY A 675 -24.85 21.48 9.97
C GLY A 675 -25.02 19.96 9.97
N ASN A 676 -25.81 19.38 9.05
CA ASN A 676 -25.99 17.93 8.91
C ASN A 676 -24.75 17.24 8.32
N LEU A 677 -23.82 18.02 7.75
CA LEU A 677 -22.52 17.55 7.27
C LEU A 677 -21.57 17.24 8.43
N GLY A 678 -21.95 16.25 9.24
CA GLY A 678 -21.36 15.99 10.56
C GLY A 678 -19.86 15.69 10.56
N ASN A 679 -19.34 15.14 9.47
CA ASN A 679 -17.93 14.73 9.32
C ASN A 679 -17.07 15.72 8.50
N VAL A 680 -17.62 16.85 8.05
CA VAL A 680 -16.86 17.80 7.24
C VAL A 680 -15.75 18.44 8.07
N GLU A 681 -14.54 18.32 7.56
CA GLU A 681 -13.34 18.94 8.10
C GLU A 681 -12.97 20.23 7.34
N SER A 682 -13.19 20.27 6.02
CA SER A 682 -12.86 21.41 5.17
C SER A 682 -14.06 21.92 4.37
N LEU A 683 -14.41 23.19 4.52
CA LEU A 683 -15.49 23.85 3.78
C LEU A 683 -15.04 25.20 3.20
N ASP A 684 -14.98 25.30 1.87
CA ASP A 684 -14.70 26.57 1.18
C ASP A 684 -15.84 26.96 0.23
N LEU A 685 -16.50 28.07 0.54
CA LEU A 685 -17.57 28.69 -0.25
C LEU A 685 -17.19 30.10 -0.73
N SER A 686 -15.91 30.46 -0.64
CA SER A 686 -15.44 31.82 -0.90
C SER A 686 -15.54 32.23 -2.36
N ASN A 687 -15.49 33.53 -2.63
CA ASN A 687 -15.49 34.08 -4.00
C ASN A 687 -16.70 33.62 -4.81
N ASN A 688 -17.90 33.90 -4.31
CA ASN A 688 -19.18 33.62 -4.93
C ASN A 688 -20.12 34.85 -4.77
N HIS A 689 -21.40 34.70 -5.10
CA HIS A 689 -22.45 35.70 -4.91
C HIS A 689 -23.50 35.25 -3.87
N LEU A 690 -23.09 34.45 -2.88
CA LEU A 690 -23.99 33.96 -1.83
C LEU A 690 -24.46 35.13 -0.97
N SER A 691 -25.71 35.07 -0.55
CA SER A 691 -26.42 36.10 0.21
C SER A 691 -27.14 35.46 1.40
N GLY A 692 -27.81 36.25 2.24
CA GLY A 692 -28.44 35.70 3.44
C GLY A 692 -27.55 35.70 4.68
N THR A 693 -28.05 35.08 5.74
CA THR A 693 -27.32 34.85 6.99
C THR A 693 -26.54 33.55 6.94
N ILE A 694 -25.47 33.45 7.74
CA ILE A 694 -24.78 32.18 7.97
C ILE A 694 -25.68 31.33 8.89
N PRO A 695 -26.14 30.13 8.47
CA PRO A 695 -27.08 29.33 9.24
C PRO A 695 -26.52 28.91 10.60
N GLN A 696 -27.35 28.97 11.64
CA GLN A 696 -26.94 28.55 12.98
C GLN A 696 -26.55 27.07 13.03
N SER A 697 -27.09 26.22 12.13
CA SER A 697 -26.74 24.81 12.05
C SER A 697 -25.25 24.56 11.76
N LEU A 698 -24.53 25.50 11.13
CA LEU A 698 -23.08 25.40 10.90
C LEU A 698 -22.29 25.19 12.20
N SER A 699 -22.81 25.71 13.32
CA SER A 699 -22.21 25.52 14.65
C SER A 699 -22.23 24.07 15.17
N SER A 700 -23.01 23.19 14.53
CA SER A 700 -23.15 21.77 14.87
C SER A 700 -22.04 20.89 14.27
N ILE A 701 -21.30 21.38 13.26
CA ILE A 701 -20.21 20.63 12.63
C ILE A 701 -19.04 20.56 13.60
N SER A 702 -18.75 19.35 14.11
CA SER A 702 -17.78 19.17 15.20
C SER A 702 -16.34 18.97 14.72
N TRP A 703 -16.15 18.54 13.46
CA TRP A 703 -14.83 18.21 12.90
C TRP A 703 -14.23 19.32 12.03
N ILE A 704 -14.95 20.44 11.82
CA ILE A 704 -14.49 21.51 10.92
C ILE A 704 -13.18 22.13 11.41
N SER A 705 -12.13 22.03 10.61
CA SER A 705 -10.80 22.61 10.90
C SER A 705 -10.43 23.71 9.92
N TYR A 706 -11.10 23.78 8.77
CA TYR A 706 -10.94 24.84 7.79
C TYR A 706 -12.30 25.33 7.28
N LEU A 707 -12.49 26.64 7.34
CA LEU A 707 -13.68 27.33 6.83
C LEU A 707 -13.24 28.57 6.07
N ASN A 708 -13.81 28.81 4.89
CA ASN A 708 -13.64 30.05 4.16
C ASN A 708 -14.95 30.47 3.50
N LEU A 709 -15.47 31.64 3.90
CA LEU A 709 -16.73 32.22 3.42
C LEU A 709 -16.49 33.60 2.77
N SER A 710 -15.23 33.97 2.55
CA SER A 710 -14.85 35.31 2.13
C SER A 710 -15.38 35.67 0.74
N ASN A 711 -15.47 36.96 0.44
CA ASN A 711 -15.89 37.51 -0.85
C ASN A 711 -17.25 36.96 -1.31
N ASN A 712 -18.28 37.23 -0.50
CA ASN A 712 -19.69 36.95 -0.77
C ASN A 712 -20.54 38.18 -0.35
N ASN A 713 -21.87 38.04 -0.42
CA ASN A 713 -22.86 39.04 0.00
C ASN A 713 -23.58 38.63 1.30
N LEU A 714 -22.90 37.92 2.21
CA LEU A 714 -23.47 37.44 3.47
C LEU A 714 -23.64 38.59 4.48
N HIS A 715 -24.62 38.45 5.37
CA HIS A 715 -24.94 39.47 6.37
C HIS A 715 -25.50 38.86 7.67
N GLY A 716 -25.61 39.68 8.70
CA GLY A 716 -26.12 39.25 10.02
C GLY A 716 -25.04 38.67 10.93
N PRO A 717 -25.45 38.10 12.08
CA PRO A 717 -24.51 37.61 13.09
C PRO A 717 -23.80 36.32 12.64
N ILE A 718 -22.51 36.21 12.93
CA ILE A 718 -21.75 34.96 12.83
C ILE A 718 -22.24 33.99 13.93
N PRO A 719 -22.65 32.76 13.58
CA PRO A 719 -23.07 31.76 14.56
C PRO A 719 -21.99 31.45 15.59
N THR A 720 -22.41 31.16 16.82
CA THR A 720 -21.50 30.72 17.89
C THR A 720 -21.58 29.21 18.08
N GLY A 721 -20.44 28.53 18.06
CA GLY A 721 -20.31 27.10 18.35
C GLY A 721 -18.91 26.78 18.85
N ARG A 722 -18.75 25.67 19.60
CA ARG A 722 -17.46 25.33 20.22
C ARG A 722 -16.33 25.24 19.20
N GLN A 723 -16.56 24.51 18.10
CA GLN A 723 -15.56 24.33 17.06
C GLN A 723 -15.37 25.60 16.22
N LEU A 724 -16.46 26.25 15.81
CA LEU A 724 -16.43 27.47 15.00
C LEU A 724 -15.69 28.63 15.69
N GLN A 725 -15.73 28.71 17.02
CA GLN A 725 -14.99 29.71 17.80
C GLN A 725 -13.47 29.49 17.84
N THR A 726 -12.99 28.29 17.50
CA THR A 726 -11.54 28.03 17.34
C THR A 726 -11.00 28.61 16.03
N LEU A 727 -11.88 28.90 15.06
CA LEU A 727 -11.55 29.53 13.79
C LEU A 727 -11.63 31.05 13.94
N ASP A 728 -10.62 31.62 14.61
CA ASP A 728 -10.59 33.03 15.04
C ASP A 728 -10.01 34.00 14.00
N ASN A 729 -9.63 33.52 12.82
CA ASN A 729 -9.05 34.35 11.77
C ASN A 729 -10.14 35.17 11.03
N PRO A 730 -10.11 36.52 11.09
CA PRO A 730 -11.12 37.36 10.44
C PRO A 730 -11.17 37.22 8.91
N SER A 731 -10.09 36.78 8.27
CA SER A 731 -10.01 36.61 6.82
C SER A 731 -11.03 35.61 6.28
N ILE A 732 -11.49 34.66 7.10
CA ILE A 732 -12.54 33.68 6.77
C ILE A 732 -13.82 34.38 6.27
N TYR A 733 -14.11 35.58 6.79
CA TYR A 733 -15.34 36.32 6.53
C TYR A 733 -15.11 37.60 5.71
N ALA A 734 -13.87 37.86 5.27
CA ALA A 734 -13.49 39.08 4.55
C ALA A 734 -14.37 39.31 3.31
N GLY A 735 -14.57 40.56 2.91
CA GLY A 735 -15.39 40.89 1.72
C GLY A 735 -16.92 40.80 1.92
N ASN A 736 -17.41 40.39 3.11
CA ASN A 736 -18.83 40.40 3.46
C ASN A 736 -19.16 41.57 4.40
N SER A 737 -19.53 42.73 3.87
CA SER A 737 -19.70 43.96 4.67
C SER A 737 -20.85 43.92 5.68
N GLY A 738 -21.82 43.03 5.50
CA GLY A 738 -23.00 42.90 6.36
C GLY A 738 -22.81 41.97 7.57
N LEU A 739 -21.67 41.28 7.70
CA LEU A 739 -21.41 40.35 8.80
C LEU A 739 -20.93 41.08 10.07
N CYS A 740 -21.29 40.52 11.22
CA CYS A 740 -20.92 41.03 12.53
C CYS A 740 -20.78 39.90 13.56
N GLY A 741 -20.13 40.17 14.70
CA GLY A 741 -19.83 39.19 15.73
C GLY A 741 -18.41 38.62 15.62
N PHE A 742 -17.94 37.96 16.68
CA PHE A 742 -16.60 37.37 16.73
C PHE A 742 -16.36 36.39 15.56
N PRO A 743 -15.20 36.43 14.87
CA PRO A 743 -13.98 37.19 15.18
C PRO A 743 -13.90 38.60 14.57
N LEU A 744 -14.97 39.10 13.93
CA LEU A 744 -14.99 40.44 13.33
C LEU A 744 -15.06 41.54 14.41
N PRO A 745 -14.48 42.74 14.14
CA PRO A 745 -14.54 43.87 15.07
C PRO A 745 -15.94 44.50 15.19
N ASN A 746 -16.82 44.27 14.22
CA ASN A 746 -18.18 44.83 14.20
C ASN A 746 -19.10 44.05 15.16
N ASN A 747 -19.58 44.70 16.22
CA ASN A 747 -20.58 44.12 17.12
C ASN A 747 -22.00 44.29 16.55
N CYS A 748 -22.81 43.22 16.55
CA CYS A 748 -24.16 43.12 15.95
C CYS A 748 -25.26 44.01 16.55
N THR A 749 -24.91 45.13 17.15
CA THR A 749 -25.82 46.05 17.81
C THR A 749 -26.24 47.19 16.86
N LYS A 750 -27.16 46.90 15.93
CA LYS A 750 -28.34 47.72 15.52
C LYS A 750 -28.99 47.15 14.23
N PRO A 751 -30.34 47.16 14.12
CA PRO A 751 -31.02 46.84 12.87
C PRO A 751 -31.15 48.10 12.00
N ASP A 752 -30.62 48.08 10.79
CA ASP A 752 -30.92 49.14 9.80
C ASP A 752 -32.25 48.83 9.07
N PRO A 753 -33.11 49.84 8.83
CA PRO A 753 -34.36 49.68 8.08
C PRO A 753 -34.10 49.62 6.56
N PRO A 754 -35.06 49.13 5.74
CA PRO A 754 -34.83 48.89 4.31
C PRO A 754 -34.70 50.21 3.52
N PRO A 755 -34.00 50.19 2.36
CA PRO A 755 -33.73 51.40 1.60
C PRO A 755 -35.04 51.90 0.95
N SER A 756 -35.48 53.10 1.33
CA SER A 756 -36.53 53.82 0.62
C SER A 756 -35.93 54.76 -0.41
N LEU A 757 -36.46 54.67 -1.63
CA LEU A 757 -36.18 55.54 -2.76
C LEU A 757 -36.58 56.98 -2.42
N THR A 758 -35.63 57.92 -2.34
CA THR A 758 -35.92 59.34 -2.56
C THR A 758 -34.80 60.09 -3.29
N ASN A 759 -35.27 60.98 -4.16
CA ASN A 759 -34.57 61.74 -5.18
C ASN A 759 -33.46 62.67 -4.69
N VAL A 760 -32.41 62.72 -5.50
CA VAL A 760 -31.31 63.69 -5.59
C VAL A 760 -31.83 64.95 -6.32
N ASN A 761 -31.73 66.22 -5.84
CA ASN A 761 -30.59 67.16 -5.78
C ASN A 761 -31.17 68.61 -5.58
N PRO A 762 -30.39 69.73 -5.52
CA PRO A 762 -29.12 70.01 -4.84
C PRO A 762 -29.08 71.40 -4.12
N GLY A 763 -28.14 71.60 -3.21
CA GLY A 763 -27.53 72.92 -2.98
C GLY A 763 -27.57 73.47 -1.57
N ALA A 764 -26.44 73.38 -0.85
CA ALA A 764 -25.53 74.51 -0.60
C ALA A 764 -24.57 74.19 0.56
N GLY A 765 -23.27 74.40 0.32
CA GLY A 765 -22.23 74.49 1.36
C GLY A 765 -21.22 73.36 1.36
N LYS A 766 -20.08 73.60 0.71
CA LYS A 766 -18.86 72.78 0.74
C LYS A 766 -18.20 72.84 2.12
N ASP A 767 -17.68 71.74 2.62
CA ASP A 767 -16.23 71.52 2.76
C ASP A 767 -15.95 70.17 3.48
N GLU A 768 -15.00 69.43 2.89
CA GLU A 768 -14.15 68.36 3.44
C GLU A 768 -14.65 66.89 3.57
N VAL A 769 -13.75 66.01 3.09
CA VAL A 769 -13.62 64.54 3.22
C VAL A 769 -14.31 63.67 2.15
N GLU A 770 -13.68 63.62 0.97
CA GLU A 770 -13.56 62.40 0.16
C GLU A 770 -12.07 62.01 0.08
N ASN A 771 -11.79 60.70 0.17
CA ASN A 771 -10.53 59.96 -0.03
C ASN A 771 -9.78 59.50 1.24
N GLU A 772 -10.18 58.38 1.84
CA GLU A 772 -9.28 57.59 2.72
C GLU A 772 -8.94 56.20 2.13
N ASP A 773 -9.86 55.50 1.47
CA ASP A 773 -9.59 54.10 1.07
C ASP A 773 -8.73 53.91 -0.20
N LYS A 774 -8.59 54.95 -1.04
CA LYS A 774 -7.66 54.93 -2.17
C LYS A 774 -6.22 55.25 -1.75
N TYR A 775 -6.05 55.84 -0.57
CA TYR A 775 -4.73 56.19 -0.05
C TYR A 775 -4.13 55.06 0.78
N GLU A 776 -4.89 54.25 1.53
CA GLU A 776 -4.27 53.16 2.31
C GLU A 776 -3.61 52.09 1.43
N ASN A 777 -4.25 51.66 0.33
CA ASN A 777 -3.64 50.73 -0.63
C ASN A 777 -2.48 51.36 -1.41
N LEU A 778 -2.55 52.66 -1.72
CA LEU A 778 -1.43 53.38 -2.35
C LEU A 778 -0.26 53.55 -1.38
N TRP A 779 -0.52 53.83 -0.10
CA TRP A 779 0.49 53.94 0.95
C TRP A 779 1.13 52.60 1.26
N PHE A 780 0.37 51.50 1.27
CA PHE A 780 0.92 50.17 1.44
C PHE A 780 1.83 49.78 0.27
N ILE A 781 1.40 50.00 -0.97
CA ILE A 781 2.22 49.73 -2.17
C ILE A 781 3.45 50.65 -2.19
N LEU A 782 3.32 51.93 -1.85
CA LEU A 782 4.45 52.86 -1.75
C LEU A 782 5.39 52.50 -0.58
N ALA A 783 4.88 51.96 0.53
CA ALA A 783 5.67 51.49 1.67
C ALA A 783 6.45 50.22 1.33
N VAL A 784 5.84 49.27 0.62
CA VAL A 784 6.53 48.06 0.14
C VAL A 784 7.57 48.40 -0.91
N MET A 785 7.22 49.25 -1.89
CA MET A 785 8.15 49.69 -2.93
C MET A 785 9.31 50.52 -2.37
N SER A 786 9.03 51.40 -1.40
CA SER A 786 10.08 52.14 -0.70
C SER A 786 10.90 51.24 0.22
N GLY A 787 10.31 50.22 0.84
CA GLY A 787 11.02 49.21 1.64
C GLY A 787 11.98 48.36 0.81
N VAL A 788 11.54 47.87 -0.35
CA VAL A 788 12.39 47.14 -1.31
C VAL A 788 13.47 48.05 -1.88
N ALA A 789 13.14 49.29 -2.28
CA ALA A 789 14.13 50.25 -2.74
C ALA A 789 15.15 50.59 -1.65
N THR A 790 14.71 50.80 -0.40
CA THR A 790 15.59 51.11 0.73
C THR A 790 16.43 49.90 1.13
N GLY A 791 15.91 48.68 1.04
CA GLY A 791 16.68 47.45 1.26
C GLY A 791 17.71 47.20 0.15
N PHE A 792 17.30 47.33 -1.11
CA PHE A 792 18.18 47.21 -2.27
C PHE A 792 19.28 48.26 -2.25
N TRP A 793 18.95 49.54 -2.07
CA TRP A 793 19.94 50.63 -1.97
C TRP A 793 20.69 50.64 -0.63
N GLY A 794 20.11 50.11 0.44
CA GLY A 794 20.77 49.93 1.73
C GLY A 794 21.90 48.91 1.66
N VAL A 795 21.75 47.85 0.87
CA VAL A 795 22.80 46.84 0.67
C VAL A 795 23.70 47.19 -0.52
N VAL A 796 23.11 47.40 -1.70
CA VAL A 796 23.87 47.68 -2.93
C VAL A 796 24.47 49.08 -2.89
N GLY A 797 23.73 50.09 -2.43
CA GLY A 797 24.22 51.46 -2.34
C GLY A 797 25.31 51.62 -1.28
N THR A 798 25.25 50.92 -0.14
CA THR A 798 26.37 50.93 0.83
C THR A 798 27.62 50.25 0.26
N LEU A 799 27.47 49.17 -0.50
CA LEU A 799 28.58 48.55 -1.25
C LEU A 799 29.11 49.45 -2.39
N VAL A 800 28.30 50.31 -2.99
CA VAL A 800 28.76 51.29 -4.00
C VAL A 800 29.51 52.47 -3.36
N ILE A 801 29.03 52.97 -2.21
CA ILE A 801 29.55 54.17 -1.55
C ILE A 801 30.78 53.87 -0.67
N LYS A 802 30.76 52.78 0.12
CA LYS A 802 31.88 52.39 1.00
C LYS A 802 32.83 51.45 0.27
N ARG A 803 33.86 52.02 -0.33
CA ARG A 803 34.94 51.29 -1.02
C ARG A 803 35.55 50.16 -0.17
N SER A 804 35.74 50.36 1.13
CA SER A 804 36.29 49.32 2.01
C SER A 804 35.36 48.12 2.19
N TRP A 805 34.04 48.34 2.21
CA TRP A 805 33.04 47.26 2.35
C TRP A 805 32.89 46.50 1.04
N ARG A 806 32.92 47.20 -0.10
CA ARG A 806 32.99 46.61 -1.43
C ARG A 806 34.17 45.66 -1.56
N GLU A 807 35.36 46.15 -1.21
CA GLU A 807 36.59 45.37 -1.34
C GLU A 807 36.60 44.16 -0.39
N SER A 808 36.05 44.28 0.83
CA SER A 808 35.92 43.13 1.73
C SER A 808 34.88 42.11 1.24
N TYR A 809 33.74 42.56 0.71
CA TYR A 809 32.70 41.68 0.18
C TYR A 809 33.18 40.91 -1.05
N PHE A 810 33.77 41.60 -2.04
CA PHE A 810 34.30 40.92 -3.23
C PHE A 810 35.50 40.04 -2.91
N ARG A 811 36.36 40.39 -1.96
CA ARG A 811 37.42 39.47 -1.47
C ARG A 811 36.86 38.22 -0.81
N TYR A 812 35.75 38.33 -0.08
CA TYR A 812 35.08 37.16 0.49
C TYR A 812 34.50 36.26 -0.60
N VAL A 813 33.82 36.85 -1.59
CA VAL A 813 33.28 36.11 -2.74
C VAL A 813 34.40 35.47 -3.56
N GLU A 814 35.51 36.18 -3.78
CA GLU A 814 36.71 35.63 -4.43
C GLU A 814 37.36 34.52 -3.61
N ASP A 815 37.46 34.62 -2.28
CA ASP A 815 37.99 33.54 -1.42
C ASP A 815 37.10 32.28 -1.49
N VAL A 816 35.77 32.46 -1.48
CA VAL A 816 34.82 31.35 -1.65
C VAL A 816 34.93 30.74 -3.05
N ALA A 817 35.00 31.58 -4.09
CA ALA A 817 35.15 31.13 -5.47
C ALA A 817 36.49 30.39 -5.66
N ASP A 818 37.58 30.85 -5.07
CA ASP A 818 38.90 30.20 -5.12
C ASP A 818 38.92 28.89 -4.32
N ARG A 819 38.25 28.83 -3.15
CA ARG A 819 38.08 27.57 -2.40
C ARG A 819 37.33 26.50 -3.20
N ILE A 820 36.45 26.90 -4.10
CA ILE A 820 35.71 25.97 -4.97
C ILE A 820 36.49 25.67 -6.25
N TYR A 821 37.04 26.70 -6.89
CA TYR A 821 37.69 26.63 -8.20
C TYR A 821 39.08 25.99 -8.15
N VAL A 822 39.89 26.27 -7.13
CA VAL A 822 41.26 25.72 -7.02
C VAL A 822 41.25 24.20 -6.91
N PRO A 823 40.43 23.53 -6.07
CA PRO A 823 40.33 22.07 -6.05
C PRO A 823 39.89 21.48 -7.38
N ILE A 824 38.93 22.11 -8.06
CA ILE A 824 38.44 21.68 -9.37
C ILE A 824 39.54 21.79 -10.42
N LYS A 825 40.24 22.92 -10.50
CA LYS A 825 41.32 23.14 -11.46
C LYS A 825 42.52 22.25 -11.20
N VAL A 826 42.87 21.98 -9.94
CA VAL A 826 43.93 21.03 -9.57
C VAL A 826 43.55 19.60 -9.97
N ARG A 827 42.28 19.19 -9.76
CA ARG A 827 41.78 17.88 -10.23
C ARG A 827 41.83 17.78 -11.76
N VAL A 828 41.38 18.81 -12.48
CA VAL A 828 41.39 18.85 -13.95
C VAL A 828 42.81 18.85 -14.51
N ASN A 829 43.76 19.58 -13.92
CA ASN A 829 45.16 19.58 -14.37
C ASN A 829 45.89 18.27 -14.02
N ARG A 830 45.56 17.60 -12.90
CA ARG A 830 46.04 16.22 -12.63
C ARG A 830 45.50 15.23 -13.66
N PHE A 831 44.25 15.39 -14.08
CA PHE A 831 43.65 14.59 -15.14
C PHE A 831 44.34 14.81 -16.50
N LYS A 832 44.56 16.07 -16.90
CA LYS A 832 45.27 16.39 -18.16
C LYS A 832 46.75 15.94 -18.16
N LYS A 833 47.46 16.03 -17.04
CA LYS A 833 48.84 15.51 -16.92
C LYS A 833 48.93 13.99 -16.94
N ARG A 834 47.87 13.26 -16.54
CA ARG A 834 47.78 11.80 -16.70
C ARG A 834 47.51 11.40 -18.15
N PHE A 835 46.73 12.19 -18.89
CA PHE A 835 46.47 11.95 -20.31
C PHE A 835 47.70 12.19 -21.20
N ASN A 836 48.45 13.29 -20.99
CA ASN A 836 49.63 13.62 -21.81
C ASN A 836 50.91 12.82 -21.45
N LYS A 837 50.87 11.94 -20.45
CA LYS A 837 52.01 11.04 -20.13
C LYS A 837 51.89 9.65 -20.76
N ASN A 838 50.74 9.35 -21.37
CA ASN A 838 50.47 8.09 -22.07
C ASN A 838 50.21 8.33 -23.58
N SER A 839 50.71 9.45 -24.12
CA SER A 839 50.80 9.73 -25.57
C SER A 839 52.24 9.61 -26.03
#